data_AF-A0A1Q5QB27-F1
#
_entry.id   AF-A0A1Q5QB27-F1
#
_cell.length_a   1.000
_cell.length_b   1.000
_cell.length_c   1.000
_cell.angle_alpha   90.00
_cell.angle_beta   90.00
_cell.angle_gamma   90.00
#
_symmetry.space_group_name_H-M   'P 1'
#
loop_
_entity.id
_entity.type
_entity.pdbx_description
1 polymer ?
#
loop_
_entity_poly.entity_id
_entity_poly.type
_entity_poly.pdbx_seq_one_letter_code
_entity_poly.pdbx_strand_id
1 'polypeptide(L)'
;MSAAQTLSFDSLPLRKDGPPGNAWGRFDENDELGTLNLITPRVTAEAAKQIVDGVRVSVDWSLDSMSVPCFGRTGLEHKIQQKGRNIVFDDVLMFNTQSSSQWDGFRHYGHQKHKVFYNGITVEDVVKTKKNGIHVWAEKGGIVGRGVLLDYVSWAESNNIPINCFSTTPIPVSTLKEIASKQGTTFRPGDILFIRTGWTEAYSRMSTAQKETLAATFPPPAIGLESSRETLQWIWDHGFAAVAGDQPSFEAWPCQNLDYRLHEWLLAGWGMPIGELFDLKRLSEECDKRKRWEFFFSSMPLKVPGGVASPPNGLSPDDFTVAKLSQEKSHWHFISKQLAFARFSSFVVPIRTLILTMANTVAGGLHKVQEVIKSAAGEDKKVADLLRDTADVHKKTKFTTDYGAPVAETDHWLKPVSDKSSGPSLLEDQIAREKIHRFDHERIPERVVHARGTGAFGTFTLKEAIPELSHAGVLNDTTRRTPVFVRFSTVQGSRGSADTVRDVRGFAVKFYTDEGNWDIVGNNIPVFFIQDAIKFPDFVHAVKPEPHNEVPQGQTAHNNFWDFVFLHPEATHMFMWAMSDRAIPRSFRMMQGFGVNTFSLINKEGKRHFVKFHWIPHLGVHSLVWDEALKVAGQDPDFHRKDLMEAIDNKAYPKWDFAIQVIPEERQHDFDFDPLDATKVWPEELVPLRVIGELELNRNIDEFFPQTEQVAFCTSHIVPGIDFSDDPLLQGRNFSYFDTQISRLGINWEELPINRPVCPVMNHNRDGAMRHKITKGTVNYWPNRFDAIPPTKPEEGGFVSFQEKILGIKKRSQGPKFREYHNQAQLFYNSLSEYEKFHVAKAFSFELDHCDDPVVYQRMALRIAEIDLELARKVAVMVGAPTPETAGRQNHGKKSRGLSQLDFKPRIPTIASRRIAIIIGDGFDSVAFNGVYTAVKAAGAIPLVIGTKRQPVFADGVDPQTGKGVTPDHQYDGMRSTMVDATFIPGGSHIKALAKNGQIRYWIAESFGHLKALGATGEAVDLVKKVLTDIDALKFASQGSTAVSESYGVVTAAGPQKPESFKEGWEMVKGAKDFLGKFFFEIAQHRNYQRELDGLVQTLAF
;
A
#
# COMPACT_ATOMS: atom_id res chain seq x y z
N MET A 1 -15.81 1.55 -37.32
CA MET A 1 -16.82 1.53 -38.39
C MET A 1 -16.78 2.87 -39.11
N SER A 2 -16.86 2.85 -40.44
CA SER A 2 -16.93 4.04 -41.31
C SER A 2 -18.14 4.92 -40.95
N ALA A 3 -18.05 6.23 -41.26
CA ALA A 3 -19.10 7.22 -41.06
C ALA A 3 -20.49 6.66 -41.41
N ALA A 4 -21.33 6.46 -40.39
CA ALA A 4 -22.71 6.04 -40.57
C ALA A 4 -23.44 7.11 -41.41
N GLN A 5 -24.07 6.68 -42.49
CA GLN A 5 -24.92 7.55 -43.32
C GLN A 5 -25.94 8.29 -42.46
N THR A 6 -26.05 9.60 -42.67
CA THR A 6 -27.09 10.41 -42.03
C THR A 6 -28.45 10.00 -42.62
N LEU A 7 -29.24 9.25 -41.86
CA LEU A 7 -30.59 8.85 -42.22
C LEU A 7 -31.54 10.04 -42.07
N SER A 8 -32.38 10.33 -43.08
CA SER A 8 -33.40 11.38 -42.96
C SER A 8 -34.54 10.92 -42.05
N PHE A 9 -35.23 11.84 -41.39
CA PHE A 9 -36.41 11.53 -40.57
C PHE A 9 -37.48 10.74 -41.35
N ASP A 10 -37.68 11.09 -42.62
CA ASP A 10 -38.65 10.44 -43.51
C ASP A 10 -38.28 9.01 -43.91
N SER A 11 -37.07 8.54 -43.57
CA SER A 11 -36.66 7.14 -43.77
C SER A 11 -37.15 6.20 -42.67
N LEU A 12 -37.73 6.73 -41.58
CA LEU A 12 -38.26 5.94 -40.47
C LEU A 12 -39.71 5.50 -40.75
N PRO A 13 -40.15 4.31 -40.28
CA PRO A 13 -39.41 3.37 -39.44
C PRO A 13 -38.39 2.51 -40.21
N LEU A 14 -37.25 2.20 -39.58
CA LEU A 14 -36.26 1.28 -40.14
C LEU A 14 -36.75 -0.17 -40.12
N ARG A 15 -37.45 -0.56 -39.05
CA ARG A 15 -38.06 -1.88 -38.89
C ARG A 15 -39.58 -1.81 -38.97
N LYS A 16 -40.17 -2.57 -39.90
CA LYS A 16 -41.62 -2.56 -40.17
C LYS A 16 -42.45 -3.28 -39.11
N ASP A 17 -41.82 -4.11 -38.29
CA ASP A 17 -42.42 -4.85 -37.19
C ASP A 17 -42.43 -4.05 -35.87
N GLY A 18 -41.82 -2.86 -35.85
CA GLY A 18 -41.82 -1.94 -34.71
C GLY A 18 -42.86 -0.81 -34.82
N PRO A 19 -42.91 0.08 -33.82
CA PRO A 19 -43.80 1.23 -33.83
C PRO A 19 -43.47 2.24 -34.95
N PRO A 20 -44.42 3.12 -35.34
CA PRO A 20 -44.19 4.16 -36.33
C PRO A 20 -42.94 4.99 -36.01
N GLY A 21 -42.08 5.18 -37.01
CA GLY A 21 -40.90 6.02 -36.88
C GLY A 21 -39.75 5.48 -36.01
N ASN A 22 -39.74 4.19 -35.67
CA ASN A 22 -38.64 3.58 -34.93
C ASN A 22 -37.31 3.57 -35.71
N ALA A 23 -36.20 3.64 -34.98
CA ALA A 23 -34.84 3.55 -35.50
C ALA A 23 -34.17 2.22 -35.10
N TRP A 24 -34.96 1.16 -34.92
CA TRP A 24 -34.46 -0.11 -34.41
C TRP A 24 -33.51 -0.78 -35.40
N GLY A 25 -32.44 -1.39 -34.88
CA GLY A 25 -31.37 -1.98 -35.70
C GLY A 25 -30.42 -0.97 -36.37
N ARG A 26 -30.54 0.35 -36.08
CA ARG A 26 -29.68 1.39 -36.65
C ARG A 26 -28.19 1.18 -36.35
N PHE A 27 -27.86 0.72 -35.14
CA PHE A 27 -26.48 0.54 -34.68
C PHE A 27 -26.10 -0.95 -34.65
N ASP A 28 -26.89 -1.77 -33.95
CA ASP A 28 -26.81 -3.23 -33.89
C ASP A 28 -28.20 -3.78 -33.52
N GLU A 29 -28.50 -5.03 -33.90
CA GLU A 29 -29.77 -5.69 -33.57
C GLU A 29 -29.94 -5.94 -32.06
N ASN A 30 -28.83 -6.02 -31.32
CA ASN A 30 -28.81 -6.15 -29.86
C ASN A 30 -28.31 -4.87 -29.18
N ASP A 31 -28.40 -3.71 -29.84
CA ASP A 31 -27.97 -2.45 -29.26
C ASP A 31 -28.80 -2.08 -28.03
N GLU A 32 -28.09 -1.67 -26.97
CA GLU A 32 -28.64 -1.23 -25.69
C GLU A 32 -28.17 0.19 -25.33
N LEU A 33 -27.47 0.88 -26.25
CA LEU A 33 -26.97 2.25 -26.08
C LEU A 33 -27.79 3.27 -26.88
N GLY A 34 -28.48 2.85 -27.94
CA GLY A 34 -29.29 3.73 -28.78
C GLY A 34 -28.48 4.91 -29.31
N THR A 35 -29.02 6.13 -29.24
CA THR A 35 -28.34 7.33 -29.75
C THR A 35 -27.08 7.70 -28.96
N LEU A 36 -26.81 7.09 -27.80
CA LEU A 36 -25.52 7.24 -27.12
C LEU A 36 -24.35 6.69 -27.95
N ASN A 37 -24.61 5.79 -28.91
CA ASN A 37 -23.60 5.38 -29.91
C ASN A 37 -23.05 6.55 -30.75
N LEU A 38 -23.75 7.69 -30.79
CA LEU A 38 -23.26 8.92 -31.44
C LEU A 38 -22.15 9.59 -30.62
N ILE A 39 -22.07 9.33 -29.32
CA ILE A 39 -20.98 9.76 -28.43
C ILE A 39 -19.80 8.80 -28.58
N THR A 40 -19.14 8.88 -29.74
CA THR A 40 -17.91 8.10 -29.98
C THR A 40 -16.74 8.66 -29.16
N PRO A 41 -15.65 7.89 -28.95
CA PRO A 41 -14.45 8.41 -28.30
C PRO A 41 -13.90 9.69 -28.94
N ARG A 42 -14.07 9.85 -30.26
CA ARG A 42 -13.72 11.08 -30.97
C ARG A 42 -14.64 12.24 -30.58
N VAL A 43 -15.95 12.02 -30.51
CA VAL A 43 -16.92 13.04 -30.09
C VAL A 43 -16.67 13.46 -28.64
N THR A 44 -16.40 12.51 -27.74
CA THR A 44 -16.01 12.81 -26.36
C THR A 44 -14.72 13.63 -26.29
N ALA A 45 -13.70 13.27 -27.08
CA ALA A 45 -12.44 14.03 -27.13
C ALA A 45 -12.63 15.46 -27.70
N GLU A 46 -13.52 15.65 -28.68
CA GLU A 46 -13.85 16.97 -29.19
C GLU A 46 -14.69 17.79 -28.19
N ALA A 47 -15.63 17.14 -27.50
CA ALA A 47 -16.39 17.76 -26.43
C ALA A 47 -15.49 18.24 -25.28
N ALA A 48 -14.43 17.49 -24.96
CA ALA A 48 -13.45 17.89 -23.95
C ALA A 48 -12.71 19.20 -24.29
N LYS A 49 -12.85 19.76 -25.50
CA LYS A 49 -12.32 21.09 -25.86
C LYS A 49 -13.22 22.25 -25.41
N GLN A 50 -14.44 21.95 -24.94
CA GLN A 50 -15.37 22.96 -24.42
C GLN A 50 -14.99 23.42 -23.00
N ILE A 51 -14.14 22.65 -22.35
CA ILE A 51 -13.41 22.98 -21.14
C ILE A 51 -12.48 24.18 -21.42
N VAL A 52 -12.73 25.32 -20.78
CA VAL A 52 -11.92 26.55 -20.98
C VAL A 52 -11.53 27.22 -19.66
N ASP A 53 -12.46 27.31 -18.70
CA ASP A 53 -12.33 28.23 -17.55
C ASP A 53 -12.20 27.54 -16.17
N GLY A 54 -12.22 26.21 -16.10
CA GLY A 54 -12.12 25.42 -14.86
C GLY A 54 -13.36 25.46 -13.96
N VAL A 55 -14.42 26.16 -14.37
CA VAL A 55 -15.67 26.29 -13.60
C VAL A 55 -16.47 24.99 -13.61
N ARG A 56 -16.81 24.51 -12.42
CA ARG A 56 -17.58 23.29 -12.23
C ARG A 56 -18.99 23.64 -11.77
N VAL A 57 -19.98 23.23 -12.56
CA VAL A 57 -21.40 23.40 -12.23
C VAL A 57 -22.01 22.01 -12.08
N SER A 58 -22.50 21.72 -10.88
CA SER A 58 -23.43 20.62 -10.67
C SER A 58 -24.74 20.99 -11.32
N VAL A 59 -25.29 20.12 -12.16
CA VAL A 59 -26.62 20.30 -12.74
C VAL A 59 -27.65 19.37 -12.10
N ASP A 60 -27.25 18.69 -11.03
CA ASP A 60 -28.12 17.85 -10.22
C ASP A 60 -28.84 18.72 -9.20
N TRP A 61 -30.17 18.62 -9.22
CA TRP A 61 -31.04 19.11 -8.17
C TRP A 61 -30.89 18.18 -6.95
N SER A 62 -30.99 18.71 -5.73
CA SER A 62 -30.79 17.86 -4.54
C SER A 62 -31.90 16.81 -4.46
N LEU A 63 -31.58 15.61 -3.96
CA LEU A 63 -32.51 14.47 -3.94
C LEU A 63 -33.78 14.72 -3.11
N ASP A 64 -33.72 15.67 -2.17
CA ASP A 64 -34.81 16.11 -1.30
C ASP A 64 -35.56 17.35 -1.82
N SER A 65 -35.11 17.96 -2.92
CA SER A 65 -35.64 19.25 -3.38
C SER A 65 -37.07 19.19 -3.90
N MET A 66 -37.49 18.06 -4.51
CA MET A 66 -38.90 17.81 -4.81
C MET A 66 -39.63 17.24 -3.59
N SER A 67 -39.86 18.10 -2.60
CA SER A 67 -40.46 17.69 -1.32
C SER A 67 -41.84 17.03 -1.44
N VAL A 68 -42.60 17.34 -2.49
CA VAL A 68 -43.88 16.68 -2.82
C VAL A 68 -43.86 16.25 -4.30
N PRO A 69 -43.44 15.02 -4.61
CA PRO A 69 -43.35 14.58 -5.99
C PRO A 69 -44.69 14.51 -6.71
N CYS A 70 -44.68 14.87 -7.99
CA CYS A 70 -45.84 14.76 -8.86
C CYS A 70 -46.10 13.29 -9.28
N PHE A 71 -47.23 13.04 -9.95
CA PHE A 71 -47.60 11.72 -10.50
C PHE A 71 -47.73 10.59 -9.47
N GLY A 72 -48.05 10.92 -8.21
CA GLY A 72 -48.24 9.93 -7.15
C GLY A 72 -46.96 9.22 -6.70
N ARG A 73 -45.78 9.82 -6.94
CA ARG A 73 -44.47 9.26 -6.58
C ARG A 73 -44.15 9.51 -5.10
N THR A 74 -43.37 8.62 -4.51
CA THR A 74 -42.85 8.77 -3.15
C THR A 74 -41.64 9.70 -3.13
N GLY A 75 -41.59 10.60 -2.15
CA GLY A 75 -40.43 11.47 -1.90
C GLY A 75 -39.21 10.71 -1.35
N LEU A 76 -38.09 11.43 -1.18
CA LEU A 76 -36.89 10.87 -0.56
C LEU A 76 -37.14 10.57 0.93
N GLU A 77 -36.83 9.34 1.32
CA GLU A 77 -36.63 8.95 2.70
C GLU A 77 -35.12 8.73 2.92
N HIS A 78 -34.52 9.54 3.79
CA HIS A 78 -33.11 9.46 4.17
C HIS A 78 -32.99 9.13 5.65
N LYS A 79 -32.45 7.96 5.96
CA LYS A 79 -32.26 7.47 7.33
C LYS A 79 -30.79 7.24 7.61
N ILE A 80 -30.23 8.02 8.54
CA ILE A 80 -28.90 7.80 9.09
C ILE A 80 -29.02 6.75 10.21
N GLN A 81 -28.40 5.59 10.03
CA GLN A 81 -28.45 4.47 10.97
C GLN A 81 -27.11 4.26 11.66
N GLN A 82 -27.08 4.33 12.98
CA GLN A 82 -25.90 3.90 13.73
C GLN A 82 -25.76 2.37 13.67
N LYS A 83 -24.58 1.87 13.29
CA LYS A 83 -24.27 0.44 13.25
C LYS A 83 -23.61 -0.02 14.55
N GLY A 84 -24.32 -0.88 15.27
CA GLY A 84 -23.81 -1.54 16.47
C GLY A 84 -23.52 -0.57 17.61
N ARG A 85 -22.61 -0.96 18.52
CA ARG A 85 -22.21 -0.15 19.69
C ARG A 85 -21.09 0.85 19.39
N ASN A 86 -20.54 0.83 18.18
CA ASN A 86 -19.46 1.72 17.75
C ASN A 86 -20.05 3.03 17.18
N ILE A 87 -19.23 4.08 17.07
CA ILE A 87 -19.62 5.34 16.43
C ILE A 87 -19.46 5.18 14.91
N VAL A 88 -20.37 4.41 14.30
CA VAL A 88 -20.43 4.14 12.86
C VAL A 88 -21.84 4.46 12.39
N PHE A 89 -21.99 5.23 11.31
CA PHE A 89 -23.29 5.60 10.75
C PHE A 89 -23.34 5.23 9.27
N ASP A 90 -24.44 4.61 8.85
CA ASP A 90 -24.73 4.28 7.45
C ASP A 90 -25.99 5.05 6.99
N ASP A 91 -25.99 5.51 5.74
CA ASP A 91 -27.16 6.08 5.10
C ASP A 91 -28.03 5.00 4.45
N VAL A 92 -29.33 5.04 4.72
CA VAL A 92 -30.35 4.30 3.95
C VAL A 92 -31.21 5.32 3.20
N LEU A 93 -31.13 5.27 1.87
CA LEU A 93 -31.89 6.13 0.96
C LEU A 93 -32.97 5.29 0.27
N MET A 94 -34.22 5.71 0.38
CA MET A 94 -35.34 5.20 -0.41
C MET A 94 -35.96 6.36 -1.17
N PHE A 95 -35.97 6.30 -2.49
CA PHE A 95 -36.49 7.38 -3.32
C PHE A 95 -37.01 6.86 -4.65
N ASN A 96 -37.93 7.61 -5.25
CA ASN A 96 -38.26 7.46 -6.66
C ASN A 96 -37.27 8.29 -7.48
N THR A 97 -36.70 7.74 -8.55
CA THR A 97 -35.66 8.46 -9.32
C THR A 97 -36.13 9.80 -9.86
N GLN A 98 -37.42 9.96 -10.17
CA GLN A 98 -38.03 11.21 -10.64
C GLN A 98 -38.53 12.10 -9.50
N SER A 99 -38.04 11.90 -8.26
CA SER A 99 -38.16 12.87 -7.17
C SER A 99 -37.05 13.91 -7.17
N SER A 100 -36.14 13.85 -8.14
CA SER A 100 -35.06 14.83 -8.37
C SER A 100 -34.55 14.67 -9.81
N SER A 101 -33.39 15.26 -10.14
CA SER A 101 -32.78 15.10 -11.47
C SER A 101 -32.61 13.63 -11.82
N GLN A 102 -33.00 13.24 -13.03
CA GLN A 102 -32.87 11.86 -13.49
C GLN A 102 -32.65 11.75 -15.00
N TRP A 103 -32.09 10.61 -15.40
CA TRP A 103 -32.19 10.08 -16.76
C TRP A 103 -33.26 9.00 -16.82
N ASP A 104 -34.19 9.14 -17.76
CA ASP A 104 -35.08 8.07 -18.18
C ASP A 104 -34.34 7.07 -19.06
N GLY A 105 -34.32 5.82 -18.58
CA GLY A 105 -33.79 4.68 -19.32
C GLY A 105 -34.76 4.21 -20.41
N PHE A 106 -34.29 3.40 -21.35
CA PHE A 106 -35.14 2.87 -22.44
C PHE A 106 -36.26 1.93 -21.96
N ARG A 107 -36.28 1.61 -20.66
CA ARG A 107 -37.32 0.82 -19.97
C ARG A 107 -38.31 1.69 -19.19
N HIS A 108 -38.11 3.01 -19.15
CA HIS A 108 -38.95 3.95 -18.39
C HIS A 108 -40.33 4.11 -19.02
N TYR A 109 -40.36 4.49 -20.31
CA TYR A 109 -41.60 4.76 -21.04
C TYR A 109 -41.60 4.02 -22.38
N GLY A 110 -42.54 3.08 -22.53
CA GLY A 110 -42.71 2.29 -23.75
C GLY A 110 -43.69 2.95 -24.73
N HIS A 111 -43.72 2.46 -25.97
CA HIS A 111 -44.73 2.86 -26.94
C HIS A 111 -46.10 2.31 -26.53
N GLN A 112 -47.06 3.19 -26.29
CA GLN A 112 -48.28 2.82 -25.56
C GLN A 112 -49.21 1.90 -26.36
N LYS A 113 -49.30 2.11 -27.68
CA LYS A 113 -50.11 1.27 -28.59
C LYS A 113 -49.54 -0.13 -28.81
N HIS A 114 -48.22 -0.24 -29.03
CA HIS A 114 -47.55 -1.50 -29.38
C HIS A 114 -47.04 -2.28 -28.16
N LYS A 115 -47.04 -1.67 -26.97
CA LYS A 115 -46.62 -2.30 -25.69
C LYS A 115 -45.20 -2.85 -25.70
N VAL A 116 -44.30 -2.10 -26.35
CA VAL A 116 -42.88 -2.44 -26.54
C VAL A 116 -42.00 -1.24 -26.19
N PHE A 117 -40.78 -1.55 -25.79
CA PHE A 117 -39.69 -0.63 -25.52
C PHE A 117 -38.66 -0.69 -26.66
N TYR A 118 -37.56 0.06 -26.53
CA TYR A 118 -36.50 0.13 -27.55
C TYR A 118 -36.04 -1.25 -28.03
N ASN A 119 -35.84 -1.41 -29.34
CA ASN A 119 -35.47 -2.67 -30.00
C ASN A 119 -36.41 -3.85 -29.68
N GLY A 120 -37.72 -3.60 -29.51
CA GLY A 120 -38.74 -4.65 -29.40
C GLY A 120 -38.81 -5.33 -28.04
N ILE A 121 -38.14 -4.81 -27.01
CA ILE A 121 -38.19 -5.33 -25.65
C ILE A 121 -39.63 -5.26 -25.12
N THR A 122 -40.14 -6.38 -24.62
CA THR A 122 -41.52 -6.49 -24.12
C THR A 122 -41.63 -6.05 -22.66
N VAL A 123 -42.87 -5.84 -22.18
CA VAL A 123 -43.13 -5.62 -20.74
C VAL A 123 -42.62 -6.78 -19.88
N GLU A 124 -42.75 -8.01 -20.37
CA GLU A 124 -42.25 -9.20 -19.69
C GLU A 124 -40.72 -9.19 -19.59
N ASP A 125 -40.03 -8.80 -20.65
CA ASP A 125 -38.58 -8.67 -20.67
C ASP A 125 -38.06 -7.60 -19.70
N VAL A 126 -38.79 -6.50 -19.54
CA VAL A 126 -38.47 -5.48 -18.52
C VAL A 126 -38.52 -6.10 -17.12
N VAL A 127 -39.55 -6.88 -16.79
CA VAL A 127 -39.64 -7.47 -15.43
C VAL A 127 -38.61 -8.59 -15.22
N LYS A 128 -38.36 -9.41 -16.24
CA LYS A 128 -37.59 -10.66 -16.09
C LYS A 128 -36.10 -10.53 -16.44
N THR A 129 -35.72 -9.53 -17.22
CA THR A 129 -34.36 -9.39 -17.74
C THR A 129 -33.74 -8.05 -17.37
N LYS A 130 -32.44 -7.92 -17.63
CA LYS A 130 -31.69 -6.67 -17.45
C LYS A 130 -31.54 -5.89 -18.76
N LYS A 131 -32.05 -6.39 -19.88
CA LYS A 131 -31.92 -5.75 -21.20
C LYS A 131 -32.45 -4.32 -21.18
N ASN A 132 -31.78 -3.43 -21.89
CA ASN A 132 -32.03 -1.99 -21.95
C ASN A 132 -31.93 -1.28 -20.59
N GLY A 133 -31.28 -1.90 -19.60
CA GLY A 133 -31.13 -1.33 -18.27
C GLY A 133 -30.05 -0.27 -18.21
N ILE A 134 -30.26 0.77 -17.41
CA ILE A 134 -29.36 1.94 -17.34
C ILE A 134 -27.90 1.61 -16.92
N HIS A 135 -27.67 0.49 -16.22
CA HIS A 135 -26.33 -0.02 -15.95
C HIS A 135 -25.45 -0.22 -17.19
N VAL A 136 -26.03 -0.53 -18.36
CA VAL A 136 -25.27 -0.70 -19.61
C VAL A 136 -24.61 0.62 -20.00
N TRP A 137 -25.29 1.74 -19.78
CA TRP A 137 -24.76 3.07 -20.08
C TRP A 137 -23.59 3.38 -19.14
N ALA A 138 -23.74 3.11 -17.84
CA ALA A 138 -22.66 3.27 -16.86
C ALA A 138 -21.44 2.40 -17.19
N GLU A 139 -21.65 1.15 -17.63
CA GLU A 139 -20.58 0.23 -18.06
C GLU A 139 -19.86 0.66 -19.34
N LYS A 140 -20.53 1.45 -20.18
CA LYS A 140 -20.00 1.94 -21.46
C LYS A 140 -19.50 3.39 -21.39
N GLY A 141 -19.29 3.92 -20.18
CA GLY A 141 -18.65 5.20 -19.96
C GLY A 141 -19.60 6.36 -19.66
N GLY A 142 -20.89 6.08 -19.44
CA GLY A 142 -21.90 7.08 -19.11
C GLY A 142 -22.28 7.97 -20.29
N ILE A 143 -22.82 9.15 -19.98
CA ILE A 143 -23.23 10.16 -20.96
C ILE A 143 -22.20 11.30 -20.89
N VAL A 144 -21.18 11.23 -21.74
CA VAL A 144 -20.01 12.15 -21.68
C VAL A 144 -19.75 12.77 -23.05
N GLY A 145 -20.22 14.01 -23.24
CA GLY A 145 -20.23 14.68 -24.54
C GLY A 145 -20.36 16.19 -24.44
N ARG A 146 -20.64 16.84 -25.59
CA ARG A 146 -20.83 18.29 -25.64
C ARG A 146 -22.27 18.62 -25.26
N GLY A 147 -22.44 19.31 -24.14
CA GLY A 147 -23.72 19.91 -23.74
C GLY A 147 -23.96 21.22 -24.45
N VAL A 148 -25.22 21.48 -24.83
CA VAL A 148 -25.66 22.72 -25.46
C VAL A 148 -26.94 23.20 -24.78
N LEU A 149 -26.93 24.40 -24.19
CA LEU A 149 -28.06 24.95 -23.41
C LEU A 149 -28.84 26.02 -24.17
N LEU A 150 -30.13 25.77 -24.39
CA LEU A 150 -31.09 26.79 -24.80
C LEU A 150 -31.87 27.29 -23.58
N ASP A 151 -31.69 28.56 -23.24
CA ASP A 151 -32.35 29.18 -22.08
C ASP A 151 -33.63 29.89 -22.51
N TYR A 152 -34.75 29.18 -22.40
CA TYR A 152 -36.06 29.71 -22.73
C TYR A 152 -36.51 30.77 -21.73
N VAL A 153 -36.31 30.56 -20.42
CA VAL A 153 -36.83 31.46 -19.40
C VAL A 153 -36.19 32.84 -19.51
N SER A 154 -34.88 32.92 -19.67
CA SER A 154 -34.19 34.21 -19.85
C SER A 154 -34.53 34.86 -21.20
N TRP A 155 -34.73 34.06 -22.26
CA TRP A 155 -35.20 34.59 -23.54
C TRP A 155 -36.63 35.16 -23.42
N ALA A 156 -37.55 34.46 -22.79
CA ALA A 156 -38.94 34.89 -22.63
C ALA A 156 -39.02 36.16 -21.77
N GLU A 157 -38.26 36.24 -20.68
CA GLU A 157 -38.10 37.45 -19.88
C GLU A 157 -37.60 38.64 -20.72
N SER A 158 -36.55 38.44 -21.54
CA SER A 158 -36.02 39.50 -22.41
C SER A 158 -36.99 39.98 -23.49
N ASN A 159 -38.00 39.18 -23.84
CA ASN A 159 -39.03 39.52 -24.83
C ASN A 159 -40.39 39.86 -24.19
N ASN A 160 -40.44 40.04 -22.86
CA ASN A 160 -41.65 40.33 -22.08
C ASN A 160 -42.77 39.29 -22.27
N ILE A 161 -42.41 38.02 -22.46
CA ILE A 161 -43.34 36.91 -22.58
C ILE A 161 -43.59 36.35 -21.17
N PRO A 162 -44.85 36.34 -20.67
CA PRO A 162 -45.17 35.77 -19.37
C PRO A 162 -44.86 34.27 -19.33
N ILE A 163 -44.21 33.82 -18.26
CA ILE A 163 -43.81 32.42 -18.06
C ILE A 163 -44.68 31.81 -16.96
N ASN A 164 -45.34 30.70 -17.29
CA ASN A 164 -46.03 29.87 -16.33
C ASN A 164 -45.53 28.42 -16.46
N CYS A 165 -44.65 28.03 -15.55
CA CYS A 165 -44.04 26.70 -15.55
C CYS A 165 -45.03 25.57 -15.22
N PHE A 166 -46.16 25.90 -14.60
CA PHE A 166 -47.18 24.96 -14.11
C PHE A 166 -48.46 25.01 -14.94
N SER A 167 -48.36 25.47 -16.18
CA SER A 167 -49.40 25.33 -17.21
C SER A 167 -48.83 24.58 -18.40
N THR A 168 -49.72 23.99 -19.20
CA THR A 168 -49.36 23.34 -20.46
C THR A 168 -48.98 24.39 -21.50
N THR A 169 -47.71 24.77 -21.47
CA THR A 169 -47.13 25.81 -22.32
C THR A 169 -46.18 25.14 -23.32
N PRO A 170 -46.60 24.93 -24.59
CA PRO A 170 -45.74 24.32 -25.60
C PRO A 170 -44.70 25.31 -26.14
N ILE A 171 -43.43 24.90 -26.16
CA ILE A 171 -42.32 25.63 -26.77
C ILE A 171 -42.09 25.08 -28.18
N PRO A 172 -42.43 25.83 -29.25
CA PRO A 172 -42.26 25.35 -30.62
C PRO A 172 -40.80 25.44 -31.08
N VAL A 173 -40.43 24.63 -32.08
CA VAL A 173 -39.08 24.61 -32.66
C VAL A 173 -38.65 25.99 -33.20
N SER A 174 -39.59 26.78 -33.73
CA SER A 174 -39.32 28.15 -34.19
C SER A 174 -38.72 29.02 -33.09
N THR A 175 -39.21 28.87 -31.85
CA THR A 175 -38.69 29.58 -30.68
C THR A 175 -37.32 29.06 -30.27
N LEU A 176 -37.11 27.73 -30.28
CA LEU A 176 -35.79 27.14 -29.98
C LEU A 176 -34.72 27.61 -30.99
N LYS A 177 -35.08 27.70 -32.27
CA LYS A 177 -34.21 28.25 -33.32
C LYS A 177 -33.89 29.73 -33.08
N GLU A 178 -34.86 30.52 -32.65
CA GLU A 178 -34.63 31.93 -32.29
C GLU A 178 -33.69 32.06 -31.08
N ILE A 179 -33.90 31.25 -30.04
CA ILE A 179 -33.05 31.20 -28.85
C ILE A 179 -31.61 30.84 -29.26
N ALA A 180 -31.42 29.76 -30.01
CA ALA A 180 -30.11 29.35 -30.51
C ALA A 180 -29.44 30.46 -31.33
N SER A 181 -30.20 31.16 -32.18
CA SER A 181 -29.70 32.29 -32.96
C SER A 181 -29.27 33.47 -32.08
N LYS A 182 -30.03 33.83 -31.04
CA LYS A 182 -29.67 34.92 -30.11
C LYS A 182 -28.49 34.56 -29.22
N GLN A 183 -28.38 33.29 -28.82
CA GLN A 183 -27.28 32.75 -28.03
C GLN A 183 -26.01 32.48 -28.85
N GLY A 184 -26.06 32.56 -30.19
CA GLY A 184 -24.93 32.22 -31.06
C GLY A 184 -24.56 30.74 -31.04
N THR A 185 -25.53 29.86 -30.77
CA THR A 185 -25.33 28.43 -30.53
C THR A 185 -25.43 27.62 -31.81
N THR A 186 -24.53 26.65 -31.99
CA THR A 186 -24.54 25.71 -33.12
C THR A 186 -24.62 24.27 -32.64
N PHE A 187 -25.31 23.43 -33.40
CA PHE A 187 -25.53 22.00 -33.10
C PHE A 187 -24.68 21.11 -33.99
N ARG A 188 -24.30 19.95 -33.46
CA ARG A 188 -23.49 18.92 -34.14
C ARG A 188 -24.00 17.53 -33.73
N PRO A 189 -23.86 16.52 -34.60
CA PRO A 189 -24.18 15.15 -34.23
C PRO A 189 -23.41 14.68 -32.99
N GLY A 190 -24.11 14.07 -32.04
CA GLY A 190 -23.56 13.63 -30.75
C GLY A 190 -23.69 14.64 -29.61
N ASP A 191 -24.26 15.82 -29.85
CA ASP A 191 -24.55 16.81 -28.79
C ASP A 191 -25.62 16.33 -27.81
N ILE A 192 -25.58 16.88 -26.61
CA ILE A 192 -26.58 16.70 -25.57
C ILE A 192 -27.33 18.03 -25.42
N LEU A 193 -28.60 18.04 -25.79
CA LEU A 193 -29.41 19.26 -25.81
C LEU A 193 -30.05 19.51 -24.43
N PHE A 194 -29.76 20.66 -23.83
CA PHE A 194 -30.37 21.12 -22.59
C PHE A 194 -31.36 22.26 -22.86
N ILE A 195 -32.54 22.19 -22.24
CA ILE A 195 -33.57 23.23 -22.31
C ILE A 195 -33.89 23.70 -20.90
N ARG A 196 -33.65 24.98 -20.60
CA ARG A 196 -34.02 25.58 -19.31
C ARG A 196 -35.34 26.35 -19.44
N THR A 197 -36.37 25.87 -18.76
CA THR A 197 -37.72 26.47 -18.72
C THR A 197 -37.98 27.29 -17.45
N GLY A 198 -37.14 27.15 -16.41
CA GLY A 198 -37.30 27.77 -15.11
C GLY A 198 -38.15 26.94 -14.13
N TRP A 199 -38.47 25.68 -14.45
CA TRP A 199 -39.41 24.88 -13.67
C TRP A 199 -38.91 24.52 -12.26
N THR A 200 -37.68 24.00 -12.12
CA THR A 200 -37.10 23.63 -10.80
C THR A 200 -37.00 24.84 -9.86
N GLU A 201 -36.63 25.99 -10.41
CA GLU A 201 -36.57 27.26 -9.69
C GLU A 201 -37.96 27.73 -9.24
N ALA A 202 -38.97 27.67 -10.14
CA ALA A 202 -40.34 28.02 -9.80
C ALA A 202 -40.91 27.09 -8.73
N TYR A 203 -40.64 25.78 -8.79
CA TYR A 203 -41.12 24.80 -7.82
C TYR A 203 -40.48 25.04 -6.44
N SER A 204 -39.19 25.38 -6.41
CA SER A 204 -38.46 25.66 -5.17
C SER A 204 -39.04 26.86 -4.40
N ARG A 205 -39.70 27.80 -5.10
CA ARG A 205 -40.36 28.98 -4.50
C ARG A 205 -41.79 28.72 -4.02
N MET A 206 -42.39 27.57 -4.35
CA MET A 206 -43.76 27.25 -3.93
C MET A 206 -43.83 26.94 -2.43
N SER A 207 -44.93 27.36 -1.80
CA SER A 207 -45.32 26.88 -0.48
C SER A 207 -45.72 25.40 -0.52
N THR A 208 -45.68 24.71 0.63
CA THR A 208 -46.07 23.29 0.72
C THR A 208 -47.48 23.03 0.18
N ALA A 209 -48.46 23.88 0.51
CA ALA A 209 -49.84 23.74 0.02
C ALA A 209 -49.95 23.87 -1.51
N GLN A 210 -49.13 24.73 -2.13
CA GLN A 210 -49.08 24.85 -3.59
C GLN A 210 -48.44 23.61 -4.24
N LYS A 211 -47.39 23.04 -3.63
CA LYS A 211 -46.77 21.79 -4.08
C LYS A 211 -47.74 20.61 -3.97
N GLU A 212 -48.48 20.51 -2.87
CA GLU A 212 -49.54 19.51 -2.68
C GLU A 212 -50.67 19.65 -3.71
N THR A 213 -51.09 20.88 -4.00
CA THR A 213 -52.11 21.16 -5.03
C THR A 213 -51.63 20.74 -6.42
N LEU A 214 -50.39 21.06 -6.78
CA LEU A 214 -49.78 20.66 -8.04
C LEU A 214 -49.68 19.12 -8.14
N ALA A 215 -49.21 18.46 -7.08
CA ALA A 215 -49.08 17.01 -7.03
C ALA A 215 -50.44 16.26 -7.06
N ALA A 216 -51.49 16.87 -6.49
CA ALA A 216 -52.86 16.34 -6.53
C ALA A 216 -53.53 16.52 -7.91
N THR A 217 -53.01 17.38 -8.77
CA THR A 217 -53.51 17.57 -10.13
C THR A 217 -52.99 16.45 -11.03
N PHE A 218 -53.88 15.65 -11.62
CA PHE A 218 -53.50 14.53 -12.48
C PHE A 218 -54.18 14.59 -13.85
N PRO A 219 -53.41 14.63 -14.96
CA PRO A 219 -51.96 14.88 -15.01
C PRO A 219 -51.57 16.29 -14.54
N PRO A 220 -50.38 16.48 -13.91
CA PRO A 220 -49.91 17.78 -13.47
C PRO A 220 -49.44 18.61 -14.68
N PRO A 221 -50.02 19.79 -14.93
CA PRO A 221 -49.62 20.60 -16.08
C PRO A 221 -48.18 21.14 -15.95
N ALA A 222 -47.42 21.11 -17.04
CA ALA A 222 -46.06 21.61 -17.09
C ALA A 222 -45.70 22.22 -18.45
N ILE A 223 -44.84 23.24 -18.42
CA ILE A 223 -44.15 23.78 -19.61
C ILE A 223 -43.18 22.74 -20.20
N GLY A 224 -42.94 22.79 -21.51
CA GLY A 224 -41.96 21.93 -22.16
C GLY A 224 -42.00 22.06 -23.69
N LEU A 225 -41.33 21.16 -24.41
CA LEU A 225 -41.33 21.20 -25.87
C LEU A 225 -42.68 20.82 -26.48
N GLU A 226 -43.03 21.46 -27.61
CA GLU A 226 -44.23 21.10 -28.36
C GLU A 226 -44.13 19.67 -28.90
N SER A 227 -45.15 18.85 -28.64
CA SER A 227 -45.28 17.52 -29.25
C SER A 227 -45.76 17.64 -30.70
N SER A 228 -44.84 17.77 -31.65
CA SER A 228 -45.16 17.91 -33.07
C SER A 228 -44.17 17.15 -33.96
N ARG A 229 -44.57 16.86 -35.22
CA ARG A 229 -43.67 16.27 -36.23
C ARG A 229 -42.44 17.14 -36.45
N GLU A 230 -42.59 18.47 -36.43
CA GLU A 230 -41.47 19.40 -36.60
C GLU A 230 -40.45 19.25 -35.48
N THR A 231 -40.89 19.12 -34.22
CA THR A 231 -39.99 18.88 -33.06
C THR A 231 -39.20 17.60 -33.22
N LEU A 232 -39.88 16.49 -33.55
CA LEU A 232 -39.23 15.20 -33.75
C LEU A 232 -38.23 15.24 -34.91
N GLN A 233 -38.63 15.80 -36.04
CA GLN A 233 -37.75 15.95 -37.20
C GLN A 233 -36.53 16.82 -36.85
N TRP A 234 -36.73 17.93 -36.13
CA TRP A 234 -35.65 18.80 -35.72
C TRP A 234 -34.65 18.10 -34.79
N ILE A 235 -35.11 17.35 -33.79
CA ILE A 235 -34.22 16.58 -32.90
C ILE A 235 -33.44 15.52 -33.69
N TRP A 236 -34.11 14.81 -34.60
CA TRP A 236 -33.51 13.75 -35.41
C TRP A 236 -32.45 14.29 -36.38
N ASP A 237 -32.79 15.34 -37.13
CA ASP A 237 -31.94 15.90 -38.19
C ASP A 237 -30.65 16.51 -37.63
N HIS A 238 -30.66 17.00 -36.38
CA HIS A 238 -29.45 17.49 -35.70
C HIS A 238 -28.60 16.38 -35.08
N GLY A 239 -29.14 15.16 -34.96
CA GLY A 239 -28.40 13.99 -34.46
C GLY A 239 -27.98 14.11 -33.00
N PHE A 240 -28.84 14.65 -32.13
CA PHE A 240 -28.59 14.68 -30.69
C PHE A 240 -28.41 13.27 -30.12
N ALA A 241 -27.48 13.11 -29.17
CA ALA A 241 -27.25 11.84 -28.48
C ALA A 241 -28.19 11.66 -27.29
N ALA A 242 -28.58 12.74 -26.64
CA ALA A 242 -29.52 12.79 -25.53
C ALA A 242 -30.15 14.19 -25.43
N VAL A 243 -31.27 14.29 -24.72
CA VAL A 243 -31.94 15.57 -24.44
C VAL A 243 -32.21 15.70 -22.95
N ALA A 244 -32.19 16.91 -22.39
CA ALA A 244 -32.40 17.15 -20.97
C ALA A 244 -33.08 18.50 -20.70
N GLY A 245 -33.82 18.60 -19.60
CA GLY A 245 -34.43 19.85 -19.15
C GLY A 245 -34.68 19.92 -17.64
N ASP A 246 -35.18 21.06 -17.19
CA ASP A 246 -35.53 21.31 -15.78
C ASP A 246 -37.01 21.04 -15.45
N GLN A 247 -37.83 20.75 -16.46
CA GLN A 247 -39.23 20.38 -16.33
C GLN A 247 -39.41 18.87 -16.02
N PRO A 248 -40.56 18.46 -15.42
CA PRO A 248 -40.84 17.06 -15.02
C PRO A 248 -41.28 16.12 -16.16
N SER A 249 -41.40 16.67 -17.37
CA SER A 249 -41.67 15.98 -18.64
C SER A 249 -40.96 16.78 -19.71
N PHE A 250 -40.07 16.20 -20.52
CA PHE A 250 -39.35 16.97 -21.54
C PHE A 250 -40.27 17.74 -22.51
N GLU A 251 -41.37 17.13 -22.97
CA GLU A 251 -42.47 17.82 -23.66
C GLU A 251 -43.44 18.53 -22.71
N ALA A 252 -44.12 19.56 -23.23
CA ALA A 252 -45.19 20.24 -22.52
C ALA A 252 -46.32 19.26 -22.19
N TRP A 253 -46.73 19.26 -20.92
CA TRP A 253 -47.63 18.25 -20.39
C TRP A 253 -48.95 18.88 -19.90
N PRO A 254 -50.11 18.29 -20.21
CA PRO A 254 -50.32 17.10 -21.06
C PRO A 254 -49.99 17.36 -22.53
N CYS A 255 -49.54 16.32 -23.24
CA CYS A 255 -49.15 16.43 -24.65
C CYS A 255 -50.30 16.97 -25.52
N GLN A 256 -49.97 17.92 -26.40
CA GLN A 256 -50.93 18.57 -27.28
C GLN A 256 -51.34 17.66 -28.46
N ASN A 257 -50.41 16.80 -28.89
CA ASN A 257 -50.66 15.78 -29.92
C ASN A 257 -50.09 14.43 -29.47
N LEU A 258 -50.98 13.42 -29.37
CA LEU A 258 -50.64 12.11 -28.86
C LEU A 258 -49.90 11.21 -29.88
N ASP A 259 -49.91 11.58 -31.16
CA ASP A 259 -49.19 10.85 -32.22
C ASP A 259 -47.70 11.17 -32.23
N TYR A 260 -47.31 12.30 -31.63
CA TYR A 260 -45.94 12.82 -31.60
C TYR A 260 -45.40 13.02 -30.18
N ARG A 261 -45.81 12.17 -29.23
CA ARG A 261 -45.28 12.21 -27.86
C ARG A 261 -43.78 11.97 -27.84
N LEU A 262 -43.01 12.92 -27.32
CA LEU A 262 -41.55 12.82 -27.37
C LEU A 262 -41.06 11.62 -26.56
N HIS A 263 -41.63 11.34 -25.38
CA HIS A 263 -41.23 10.14 -24.61
C HIS A 263 -41.36 8.81 -25.40
N GLU A 264 -42.43 8.63 -26.19
CA GLU A 264 -42.60 7.39 -26.97
C GLU A 264 -41.58 7.30 -28.13
N TRP A 265 -41.36 8.41 -28.82
CA TRP A 265 -40.48 8.46 -29.98
C TRP A 265 -39.00 8.42 -29.58
N LEU A 266 -38.59 9.22 -28.61
CA LEU A 266 -37.20 9.32 -28.18
C LEU A 266 -36.76 8.04 -27.47
N LEU A 267 -37.48 7.59 -26.44
CA LEU A 267 -37.08 6.41 -25.65
C LEU A 267 -37.34 5.10 -26.41
N ALA A 268 -38.62 4.79 -26.68
CA ALA A 268 -38.98 3.51 -27.28
C ALA A 268 -38.69 3.45 -28.79
N GLY A 269 -38.82 4.56 -29.51
CA GLY A 269 -38.55 4.63 -30.95
C GLY A 269 -37.06 4.65 -31.29
N TRP A 270 -36.28 5.54 -30.68
CA TRP A 270 -34.90 5.83 -31.10
C TRP A 270 -33.81 5.35 -30.14
N GLY A 271 -34.16 5.04 -28.89
CA GLY A 271 -33.16 4.78 -27.86
C GLY A 271 -32.39 6.06 -27.50
N MET A 272 -33.11 7.17 -27.33
CA MET A 272 -32.54 8.46 -26.93
C MET A 272 -32.86 8.76 -25.46
N PRO A 273 -31.85 8.90 -24.58
CA PRO A 273 -32.08 9.26 -23.19
C PRO A 273 -32.76 10.62 -23.04
N ILE A 274 -33.68 10.71 -22.09
CA ILE A 274 -34.35 11.94 -21.68
C ILE A 274 -33.92 12.28 -20.25
N GLY A 275 -33.42 13.49 -20.04
CA GLY A 275 -33.03 14.04 -18.76
C GLY A 275 -34.09 15.00 -18.24
N GLU A 276 -34.46 14.88 -16.98
CA GLU A 276 -35.52 15.69 -16.38
C GLU A 276 -35.12 16.23 -15.02
N LEU A 277 -35.74 17.34 -14.62
CA LEU A 277 -35.54 17.97 -13.32
C LEU A 277 -34.08 18.37 -13.03
N PHE A 278 -33.29 18.68 -14.06
CA PHE A 278 -31.94 19.20 -13.89
C PHE A 278 -31.97 20.63 -13.29
N ASP A 279 -31.04 20.95 -12.39
CA ASP A 279 -30.83 22.31 -11.91
C ASP A 279 -29.93 23.09 -12.88
N LEU A 280 -30.56 23.77 -13.83
CA LEU A 280 -29.88 24.48 -14.92
C LEU A 280 -29.65 25.97 -14.61
N LYS A 281 -30.09 26.50 -13.46
CA LYS A 281 -30.00 27.94 -13.16
C LYS A 281 -28.55 28.40 -13.12
N ARG A 282 -27.74 27.74 -12.30
CA ARG A 282 -26.32 28.09 -12.17
C ARG A 282 -25.56 27.88 -13.48
N LEU A 283 -25.92 26.84 -14.24
CA LEU A 283 -25.31 26.59 -15.55
C LEU A 283 -25.61 27.73 -16.53
N SER A 284 -26.88 28.18 -16.57
CA SER A 284 -27.28 29.35 -17.36
C SER A 284 -26.54 30.62 -16.95
N GLU A 285 -26.44 30.92 -15.65
CA GLU A 285 -25.72 32.10 -15.16
C GLU A 285 -24.25 32.10 -15.60
N GLU A 286 -23.58 30.94 -15.54
CA GLU A 286 -22.20 30.82 -15.98
C GLU A 286 -22.08 30.89 -17.52
N CYS A 287 -23.06 30.35 -18.27
CA CYS A 287 -23.13 30.46 -19.72
C CYS A 287 -23.32 31.93 -20.16
N ASP A 288 -24.28 32.65 -19.55
CA ASP A 288 -24.57 34.04 -19.88
C ASP A 288 -23.42 34.97 -19.50
N LYS A 289 -22.77 34.74 -18.35
CA LYS A 289 -21.57 35.48 -17.94
C LYS A 289 -20.43 35.37 -18.96
N ARG A 290 -20.31 34.23 -19.64
CA ARG A 290 -19.27 33.96 -20.65
C ARG A 290 -19.73 34.21 -22.08
N LYS A 291 -21.04 34.44 -22.29
CA LYS A 291 -21.68 34.42 -23.60
C LYS A 291 -21.32 33.15 -24.40
N ARG A 292 -21.24 32.01 -23.71
CA ARG A 292 -20.94 30.68 -24.25
C ARG A 292 -21.98 29.69 -23.73
N TRP A 293 -22.72 29.05 -24.64
CA TRP A 293 -23.84 28.17 -24.32
C TRP A 293 -23.57 26.70 -24.67
N GLU A 294 -22.32 26.41 -25.00
CA GLU A 294 -21.74 25.09 -25.21
C GLU A 294 -20.76 24.78 -24.07
N PHE A 295 -20.79 23.55 -23.57
CA PHE A 295 -20.00 23.12 -22.42
C PHE A 295 -19.69 21.63 -22.51
N PHE A 296 -18.69 21.18 -21.77
CA PHE A 296 -18.45 19.74 -21.61
C PHE A 296 -19.40 19.21 -20.53
N PHE A 297 -20.13 18.14 -20.84
CA PHE A 297 -21.06 17.52 -19.92
C PHE A 297 -20.66 16.06 -19.69
N SER A 298 -20.61 15.68 -18.42
CA SER A 298 -20.35 14.32 -17.99
C SER A 298 -21.39 13.90 -16.96
N SER A 299 -22.10 12.81 -17.23
CA SER A 299 -23.07 12.24 -16.31
C SER A 299 -22.89 10.73 -16.23
N MET A 300 -22.81 10.22 -15.01
CA MET A 300 -22.67 8.80 -14.72
C MET A 300 -23.88 8.30 -13.92
N PRO A 301 -24.86 7.68 -14.60
CA PRO A 301 -25.98 7.04 -13.93
C PRO A 301 -25.51 6.02 -12.88
N LEU A 302 -26.30 5.84 -11.82
CA LEU A 302 -26.13 4.75 -10.87
C LEU A 302 -26.14 3.41 -11.63
N LYS A 303 -25.18 2.56 -11.31
CA LYS A 303 -25.03 1.24 -11.92
C LYS A 303 -26.06 0.26 -11.33
N VAL A 304 -27.34 0.46 -11.65
CA VAL A 304 -28.47 -0.38 -11.21
C VAL A 304 -28.81 -1.38 -12.32
N PRO A 305 -28.49 -2.68 -12.16
CA PRO A 305 -28.77 -3.68 -13.19
C PRO A 305 -30.26 -3.80 -13.49
N GLY A 306 -30.65 -3.59 -14.75
CA GLY A 306 -32.07 -3.52 -15.15
C GLY A 306 -32.82 -2.26 -14.65
N GLY A 307 -32.11 -1.25 -14.14
CA GLY A 307 -32.71 0.01 -13.72
C GLY A 307 -33.43 0.70 -14.88
N VAL A 308 -34.63 1.23 -14.61
CA VAL A 308 -35.47 1.91 -15.60
C VAL A 308 -35.17 3.41 -15.71
N ALA A 309 -34.57 4.00 -14.68
CA ALA A 309 -34.13 5.38 -14.62
C ALA A 309 -33.04 5.50 -13.52
N SER A 310 -32.37 6.64 -13.44
CA SER A 310 -31.32 6.88 -12.44
C SER A 310 -31.07 8.37 -12.20
N PRO A 311 -30.69 8.79 -10.98
CA PRO A 311 -29.98 10.04 -10.77
C PRO A 311 -28.77 10.15 -11.71
N PRO A 312 -28.48 11.34 -12.26
CA PRO A 312 -27.50 11.52 -13.31
C PRO A 312 -26.04 11.62 -12.82
N ASN A 313 -25.76 12.07 -11.58
CA ASN A 313 -24.42 12.51 -11.17
C ASN A 313 -23.80 13.44 -12.24
N GLY A 314 -24.58 14.43 -12.69
CA GLY A 314 -24.29 15.31 -13.79
C GLY A 314 -23.36 16.44 -13.38
N LEU A 315 -22.16 16.45 -13.94
CA LEU A 315 -21.19 17.53 -13.80
C LEU A 315 -20.98 18.19 -15.16
N SER A 316 -21.01 19.52 -15.19
CA SER A 316 -20.43 20.32 -16.26
C SER A 316 -19.10 20.89 -15.77
N PRO A 317 -17.96 20.20 -15.98
CA PRO A 317 -16.65 20.73 -15.64
C PRO A 317 -16.06 21.51 -16.81
N ASP A 318 -15.54 22.69 -16.52
CA ASP A 318 -14.69 23.45 -17.45
C ASP A 318 -13.17 23.19 -17.22
N ASP A 319 -12.68 22.09 -16.60
CA ASP A 319 -11.28 21.62 -16.90
C ASP A 319 -10.97 20.12 -16.75
N PHE A 320 -10.25 19.60 -17.76
CA PHE A 320 -9.21 18.56 -17.76
C PHE A 320 -8.03 19.17 -18.54
N THR A 321 -6.96 19.55 -17.82
CA THR A 321 -5.85 20.28 -18.44
C THR A 321 -5.00 19.36 -19.31
N VAL A 322 -5.00 19.60 -20.62
CA VAL A 322 -3.83 19.36 -21.50
C VAL A 322 -3.42 20.72 -22.07
N ALA A 323 -2.36 21.30 -21.52
CA ALA A 323 -1.86 22.61 -21.88
C ALA A 323 -1.28 22.62 -23.32
N LYS A 324 -1.76 23.55 -24.16
CA LYS A 324 -1.02 24.06 -25.32
C LYS A 324 -1.07 25.58 -25.35
N LEU A 325 0.14 26.15 -25.32
CA LEU A 325 0.47 27.57 -25.42
C LEU A 325 0.10 28.18 -26.79
N SER A 326 -0.37 29.43 -26.79
CA SER A 326 -0.06 30.39 -27.87
C SER A 326 0.08 31.82 -27.34
N GLN A 327 1.06 32.53 -27.92
CA GLN A 327 1.61 33.85 -27.60
C GLN A 327 0.80 35.02 -28.18
N GLU A 328 0.89 36.21 -27.54
CA GLU A 328 1.34 37.52 -28.13
C GLU A 328 1.31 38.63 -27.03
N LYS A 329 2.46 39.25 -26.64
CA LYS A 329 2.99 40.59 -27.02
C LYS A 329 1.94 41.74 -26.90
N SER A 330 2.14 42.90 -26.25
CA SER A 330 3.33 43.62 -25.74
C SER A 330 2.93 44.93 -24.99
N HIS A 331 3.89 45.49 -24.21
CA HIS A 331 4.21 46.92 -23.94
C HIS A 331 3.90 47.68 -22.61
N TRP A 332 4.97 48.38 -22.18
CA TRP A 332 5.18 49.51 -21.22
C TRP A 332 5.56 49.19 -19.75
N HIS A 333 6.85 49.24 -19.33
CA HIS A 333 7.70 50.37 -18.83
C HIS A 333 7.22 50.93 -17.46
N PHE A 334 7.99 51.27 -16.41
CA PHE A 334 9.37 51.78 -16.16
C PHE A 334 9.58 51.71 -14.60
N ILE A 335 10.71 51.36 -13.96
CA ILE A 335 11.81 52.24 -13.48
C ILE A 335 12.85 51.38 -12.72
N SER A 336 14.08 51.86 -12.75
CA SER A 336 15.39 51.24 -12.53
C SER A 336 16.13 51.64 -11.24
N LYS A 337 17.17 50.82 -10.90
CA LYS A 337 18.47 51.13 -10.20
C LYS A 337 18.40 51.36 -8.66
N GLN A 338 19.31 50.84 -7.83
CA GLN A 338 20.77 51.03 -7.86
C GLN A 338 21.53 50.03 -6.94
N LEU A 339 22.79 49.71 -7.30
CA LEU A 339 23.83 49.01 -6.51
C LEU A 339 24.26 49.84 -5.26
N ALA A 340 24.95 49.38 -4.19
CA ALA A 340 26.25 48.68 -4.12
C ALA A 340 26.71 48.46 -2.65
N PHE A 341 27.54 47.41 -2.43
CA PHE A 341 28.69 47.28 -1.50
C PHE A 341 28.65 47.68 0.00
N ALA A 342 29.04 46.74 0.89
CA ALA A 342 30.19 46.86 1.81
C ALA A 342 30.48 45.55 2.59
N ARG A 343 31.76 45.26 2.82
CA ARG A 343 32.35 44.14 3.62
C ARG A 343 32.81 44.64 5.01
N PHE A 344 33.08 43.66 5.88
CA PHE A 344 34.12 43.54 6.94
C PHE A 344 33.67 43.48 8.42
N SER A 345 33.89 42.29 9.03
CA SER A 345 34.61 41.96 10.29
C SER A 345 34.35 42.81 11.57
N SER A 346 34.26 42.34 12.81
CA SER A 346 34.88 41.23 13.58
C SER A 346 34.19 41.20 14.97
N PHE A 347 34.31 40.13 15.77
CA PHE A 347 34.81 40.13 17.17
C PHE A 347 34.56 38.77 17.86
N VAL A 348 35.64 38.23 18.44
CA VAL A 348 35.71 37.14 19.44
C VAL A 348 35.97 37.84 20.79
N VAL A 349 35.44 37.41 21.95
CA VAL A 349 35.98 36.52 23.03
C VAL A 349 35.10 36.82 24.30
N PRO A 350 35.17 36.09 25.44
CA PRO A 350 34.55 34.81 25.83
C PRO A 350 33.61 34.94 27.06
N ILE A 351 33.09 33.84 27.61
CA ILE A 351 33.11 33.57 29.08
C ILE A 351 32.78 32.09 29.35
N ARG A 352 33.76 31.40 29.96
CA ARG A 352 33.59 30.21 30.78
C ARG A 352 32.99 30.65 32.12
N THR A 353 31.86 30.07 32.54
CA THR A 353 31.54 29.59 33.90
C THR A 353 30.04 29.26 33.96
N LEU A 354 29.67 28.03 33.58
CA LEU A 354 28.48 27.32 34.12
C LEU A 354 28.50 25.84 33.65
N ILE A 355 29.59 25.13 33.94
CA ILE A 355 29.67 23.67 33.81
C ILE A 355 29.78 23.15 35.24
N LEU A 356 28.68 22.69 35.84
CA LEU A 356 28.62 21.70 36.94
C LEU A 356 27.21 21.51 37.52
N THR A 357 26.14 21.35 36.71
CA THR A 357 24.85 20.77 37.21
C THR A 357 23.82 20.31 36.15
N MET A 358 24.20 19.83 34.96
CA MET A 358 23.23 19.29 33.97
C MET A 358 23.78 18.15 33.09
N ALA A 359 24.40 17.14 33.70
CA ALA A 359 25.13 16.11 32.94
C ALA A 359 24.28 14.93 32.40
N ASN A 360 22.99 14.77 32.74
CA ASN A 360 22.23 13.56 32.33
C ASN A 360 21.00 13.80 31.43
N THR A 361 20.75 15.02 30.95
CA THR A 361 19.62 15.29 30.03
C THR A 361 20.05 15.96 28.71
N VAL A 362 21.35 16.19 28.52
CA VAL A 362 21.90 16.91 27.36
C VAL A 362 22.58 15.98 26.34
N ALA A 363 22.82 14.71 26.69
CA ALA A 363 23.52 13.76 25.82
C ALA A 363 22.82 13.51 24.47
N GLY A 364 21.48 13.45 24.45
CA GLY A 364 20.72 13.26 23.20
C GLY A 364 20.75 14.47 22.27
N GLY A 365 20.72 15.68 22.84
CA GLY A 365 20.76 16.93 22.07
C GLY A 365 22.14 17.24 21.49
N LEU A 366 23.21 16.97 22.26
CA LEU A 366 24.59 17.21 21.82
C LEU A 366 25.04 16.24 20.73
N HIS A 367 24.55 14.99 20.74
CA HIS A 367 24.84 14.00 19.71
C HIS A 367 24.17 14.35 18.37
N LYS A 368 22.92 14.84 18.39
CA LYS A 368 22.23 15.37 17.21
C LYS A 368 22.96 16.59 16.64
N VAL A 369 23.45 17.48 17.51
CA VAL A 369 24.26 18.64 17.06
C VAL A 369 25.59 18.18 16.45
N GLN A 370 26.24 17.14 16.97
CA GLN A 370 27.43 16.55 16.35
C GLN A 370 27.15 15.88 14.99
N GLU A 371 26.03 15.17 14.83
CA GLU A 371 25.61 14.63 13.52
C GLU A 371 25.29 15.75 12.53
N VAL A 372 24.64 16.82 12.96
CA VAL A 372 24.39 18.01 12.12
C VAL A 372 25.70 18.70 11.72
N ILE A 373 26.70 18.73 12.60
CA ILE A 373 28.03 19.26 12.27
C ILE A 373 28.78 18.31 11.31
N LYS A 374 28.65 16.99 11.46
CA LYS A 374 29.23 16.01 10.52
C LYS A 374 28.55 16.00 9.15
N SER A 375 27.23 16.18 9.10
CA SER A 375 26.47 16.27 7.84
C SER A 375 26.71 17.60 7.12
N ALA A 376 26.86 18.70 7.86
CA ALA A 376 27.34 19.97 7.32
C ALA A 376 28.82 19.93 6.90
N ALA A 377 29.61 19.02 7.47
CA ALA A 377 31.00 18.74 7.08
C ALA A 377 31.14 17.76 5.90
N GLY A 378 30.05 17.28 5.30
CA GLY A 378 30.04 16.63 3.98
C GLY A 378 30.04 15.09 3.95
N GLU A 379 29.76 14.38 5.04
CA GLU A 379 29.85 12.90 5.05
C GLU A 379 28.58 12.16 4.56
N ASP A 380 27.36 12.70 4.73
CA ASP A 380 26.11 12.07 4.22
C ASP A 380 25.24 13.04 3.42
N LYS A 381 25.30 12.89 2.08
CA LYS A 381 24.57 13.74 1.13
C LYS A 381 23.04 13.64 1.29
N LYS A 382 22.51 12.50 1.74
CA LYS A 382 21.07 12.31 1.88
C LYS A 382 20.54 13.02 3.11
N VAL A 383 21.25 12.94 4.24
CA VAL A 383 20.91 13.71 5.45
C VAL A 383 20.95 15.20 5.14
N ALA A 384 21.98 15.68 4.43
CA ALA A 384 22.06 17.08 4.02
C ALA A 384 20.87 17.54 3.14
N ASP A 385 20.40 16.69 2.21
CA ASP A 385 19.21 16.94 1.40
C ASP A 385 17.93 17.08 2.26
N LEU A 386 17.74 16.19 3.23
CA LEU A 386 16.55 16.14 4.08
C LEU A 386 16.42 17.32 5.06
N LEU A 387 17.55 17.90 5.49
CA LEU A 387 17.56 19.04 6.42
C LEU A 387 16.77 20.25 5.90
N ARG A 388 16.59 20.36 4.58
CA ARG A 388 15.79 21.43 3.94
C ARG A 388 14.31 21.38 4.29
N ASP A 389 13.80 20.19 4.59
CA ASP A 389 12.38 19.92 4.87
C ASP A 389 12.18 19.43 6.32
N THR A 390 13.19 19.56 7.20
CA THR A 390 13.13 19.07 8.57
C THR A 390 12.86 20.21 9.56
N ALA A 391 11.84 20.05 10.40
CA ALA A 391 11.51 20.96 11.51
C ALA A 391 11.67 20.25 12.87
N ASP A 392 12.07 21.01 13.91
CA ASP A 392 12.28 20.50 15.26
C ASP A 392 11.31 21.14 16.26
N VAL A 393 10.35 20.35 16.72
CA VAL A 393 9.28 20.77 17.64
C VAL A 393 9.77 21.11 19.05
N HIS A 394 11.01 20.74 19.42
CA HIS A 394 11.58 21.08 20.73
C HIS A 394 12.21 22.48 20.77
N LYS A 395 12.32 23.16 19.62
CA LYS A 395 12.63 24.59 19.60
C LYS A 395 11.42 25.37 20.11
N LYS A 396 11.64 26.43 20.91
CA LYS A 396 10.57 27.28 21.45
C LYS A 396 9.92 28.15 20.36
N THR A 397 9.20 27.54 19.44
CA THR A 397 8.38 28.18 18.41
C THR A 397 6.93 28.28 18.88
N LYS A 398 6.20 29.30 18.42
CA LYS A 398 4.78 29.49 18.76
C LYS A 398 3.90 28.61 17.86
N PHE A 399 2.73 28.21 18.35
CA PHE A 399 1.73 27.48 17.53
C PHE A 399 1.18 28.41 16.45
N THR A 400 1.07 27.91 15.22
CA THR A 400 0.51 28.63 14.07
C THR A 400 -0.44 27.72 13.29
N THR A 401 -1.29 28.32 12.46
CA THR A 401 -1.92 27.64 11.32
C THR A 401 -0.87 27.24 10.27
N ASP A 402 -1.24 26.40 9.31
CA ASP A 402 -0.36 25.98 8.21
C ASP A 402 0.03 27.16 7.30
N TYR A 403 -0.83 28.17 7.19
CA TYR A 403 -0.52 29.41 6.48
C TYR A 403 0.16 30.48 7.38
N GLY A 404 0.61 30.08 8.57
CA GLY A 404 1.53 30.86 9.40
C GLY A 404 0.91 31.89 10.36
N ALA A 405 -0.42 31.88 10.56
CA ALA A 405 -1.07 32.78 11.52
C ALA A 405 -0.88 32.26 12.96
N PRO A 406 -0.38 33.08 13.90
CA PRO A 406 -0.27 32.69 15.31
C PRO A 406 -1.64 32.39 15.93
N VAL A 407 -1.72 31.32 16.73
CA VAL A 407 -2.96 30.89 17.40
C VAL A 407 -2.84 31.12 18.90
N ALA A 408 -3.86 31.75 19.49
CA ALA A 408 -3.90 32.06 20.92
C ALA A 408 -4.54 30.96 21.79
N GLU A 409 -5.45 30.17 21.20
CA GLU A 409 -6.27 29.16 21.88
C GLU A 409 -6.40 27.92 20.98
N THR A 410 -6.09 26.74 21.49
CA THR A 410 -6.02 25.48 20.73
C THR A 410 -6.99 24.40 21.23
N ASP A 411 -7.67 24.67 22.35
CA ASP A 411 -8.43 23.68 23.10
C ASP A 411 -9.94 23.85 22.86
N HIS A 412 -10.36 25.01 22.34
CA HIS A 412 -11.75 25.35 22.13
C HIS A 412 -12.04 25.81 20.70
N TRP A 413 -13.11 25.28 20.11
CA TRP A 413 -13.73 25.82 18.89
C TRP A 413 -14.39 27.17 19.20
N LEU A 414 -14.32 28.12 18.27
CA LEU A 414 -15.05 29.38 18.32
C LEU A 414 -16.57 29.16 18.41
N LYS A 415 -17.18 29.70 19.45
CA LYS A 415 -18.62 29.59 19.71
C LYS A 415 -19.12 30.78 20.53
N PRO A 416 -20.42 31.12 20.45
CA PRO A 416 -21.00 32.07 21.39
C PRO A 416 -21.10 31.38 22.75
N VAL A 417 -20.37 31.88 23.75
CA VAL A 417 -20.35 31.31 25.10
C VAL A 417 -20.50 32.43 26.14
N SER A 418 -21.18 32.10 27.24
CA SER A 418 -21.26 32.93 28.45
C SER A 418 -20.97 32.06 29.67
N ASP A 419 -20.81 32.66 30.85
CA ASP A 419 -20.61 31.94 32.10
C ASP A 419 -21.77 31.00 32.48
N LYS A 420 -22.92 31.08 31.79
CA LYS A 420 -24.14 30.32 32.09
C LYS A 420 -24.58 29.38 30.96
N SER A 421 -24.09 29.56 29.74
CA SER A 421 -24.54 28.80 28.58
C SER A 421 -23.47 28.69 27.50
N SER A 422 -23.45 27.55 26.81
CA SER A 422 -22.58 27.30 25.65
C SER A 422 -23.44 27.20 24.40
N GLY A 423 -23.09 27.96 23.36
CA GLY A 423 -23.72 27.91 22.05
C GLY A 423 -23.00 26.98 21.07
N PRO A 424 -23.50 26.89 19.82
CA PRO A 424 -22.94 25.99 18.81
C PRO A 424 -21.57 26.48 18.30
N SER A 425 -20.75 25.54 17.83
CA SER A 425 -19.52 25.85 17.09
C SER A 425 -19.83 26.65 15.82
N LEU A 426 -19.02 27.67 15.51
CA LEU A 426 -19.21 28.52 14.35
C LEU A 426 -18.39 28.04 13.15
N LEU A 427 -19.00 28.03 11.96
CA LEU A 427 -18.35 27.64 10.71
C LEU A 427 -17.24 28.61 10.28
N GLU A 428 -17.29 29.87 10.73
CA GLU A 428 -16.25 30.87 10.41
C GLU A 428 -14.88 30.51 11.00
N ASP A 429 -14.81 29.61 12.00
CA ASP A 429 -13.57 29.19 12.65
C ASP A 429 -12.62 28.49 11.68
N GLN A 430 -11.70 29.27 11.14
CA GLN A 430 -10.70 28.79 10.19
C GLN A 430 -9.63 27.90 10.85
N ILE A 431 -9.32 28.11 12.14
CA ILE A 431 -8.26 27.37 12.86
C ILE A 431 -8.73 25.94 13.11
N ALA A 432 -9.94 25.82 13.67
CA ALA A 432 -10.51 24.52 13.97
C ALA A 432 -10.76 23.72 12.69
N ARG A 433 -11.31 24.38 11.64
CA ARG A 433 -11.51 23.74 10.33
C ARG A 433 -10.21 23.26 9.72
N GLU A 434 -9.15 24.07 9.68
CA GLU A 434 -7.87 23.66 9.11
C GLU A 434 -7.25 22.47 9.88
N LYS A 435 -7.25 22.51 11.20
CA LYS A 435 -6.71 21.43 12.04
C LYS A 435 -7.44 20.10 11.81
N ILE A 436 -8.77 20.12 11.77
CA ILE A 436 -9.58 18.93 11.47
C ILE A 436 -9.41 18.48 10.02
N HIS A 437 -9.37 19.42 9.06
CA HIS A 437 -9.13 19.11 7.65
C HIS A 437 -7.79 18.39 7.44
N ARG A 438 -6.73 18.83 8.13
CA ARG A 438 -5.43 18.14 8.08
C ARG A 438 -5.51 16.74 8.66
N PHE A 439 -6.19 16.56 9.80
CA PHE A 439 -6.39 15.27 10.45
C PHE A 439 -7.17 14.28 9.57
N ASP A 440 -8.29 14.72 9.00
CA ASP A 440 -9.18 13.89 8.15
C ASP A 440 -8.47 13.36 6.89
N HIS A 441 -7.42 14.06 6.44
CA HIS A 441 -6.64 13.74 5.25
C HIS A 441 -5.21 13.26 5.55
N GLU A 442 -4.93 12.78 6.77
CA GLU A 442 -3.62 12.23 7.11
C GLU A 442 -3.30 10.90 6.38
N ARG A 443 -4.33 10.11 6.05
CA ARG A 443 -4.13 8.76 5.49
C ARG A 443 -3.99 8.81 3.97
N ILE A 444 -2.98 8.09 3.48
CA ILE A 444 -2.81 7.76 2.05
C ILE A 444 -3.02 6.25 1.85
N PRO A 445 -3.27 5.78 0.62
CA PRO A 445 -3.31 4.35 0.33
C PRO A 445 -2.04 3.65 0.83
N GLU A 446 -2.21 2.49 1.45
CA GLU A 446 -1.05 1.63 1.73
C GLU A 446 -0.49 1.02 0.44
N ARG A 447 0.69 0.40 0.54
CA ARG A 447 1.21 -0.41 -0.56
C ARG A 447 0.31 -1.64 -0.73
N VAL A 448 -0.05 -1.99 -1.97
CA VAL A 448 -0.92 -3.14 -2.27
C VAL A 448 -0.37 -4.46 -1.69
N VAL A 449 0.96 -4.62 -1.72
CA VAL A 449 1.73 -5.66 -1.04
C VAL A 449 2.84 -5.00 -0.23
N HIS A 450 3.36 -5.70 0.78
CA HIS A 450 4.39 -5.15 1.66
C HIS A 450 3.96 -3.87 2.41
N ALA A 451 2.66 -3.76 2.73
CA ALA A 451 2.09 -2.62 3.45
C ALA A 451 2.74 -2.45 4.83
N ARG A 452 2.84 -3.55 5.59
CA ARG A 452 3.52 -3.57 6.89
C ARG A 452 5.03 -3.61 6.72
N GLY A 453 5.71 -2.57 7.21
CA GLY A 453 7.17 -2.49 7.18
C GLY A 453 7.75 -1.41 8.08
N THR A 454 9.08 -1.40 8.17
CA THR A 454 9.87 -0.36 8.85
C THR A 454 11.15 -0.07 8.07
N GLY A 455 11.68 1.13 8.19
CA GLY A 455 12.89 1.53 7.48
C GLY A 455 13.89 2.27 8.34
N ALA A 456 15.14 2.29 7.87
CA ALA A 456 16.26 2.97 8.50
C ALA A 456 17.26 3.46 7.45
N PHE A 457 18.02 4.49 7.82
CA PHE A 457 19.13 5.01 7.02
C PHE A 457 20.41 4.24 7.32
N GLY A 458 21.33 4.29 6.36
CA GLY A 458 22.62 3.65 6.49
C GLY A 458 23.61 4.06 5.41
N THR A 459 24.66 3.26 5.28
CA THR A 459 25.72 3.48 4.30
C THR A 459 26.09 2.17 3.63
N PHE A 460 26.24 2.21 2.32
CA PHE A 460 26.90 1.16 1.55
C PHE A 460 28.35 1.54 1.29
N THR A 461 29.25 0.57 1.43
CA THR A 461 30.68 0.69 1.12
C THR A 461 31.14 -0.45 0.26
N LEU A 462 31.72 -0.12 -0.89
CA LEU A 462 32.34 -1.09 -1.77
C LEU A 462 33.71 -1.51 -1.20
N LYS A 463 33.94 -2.81 -1.08
CA LYS A 463 35.19 -3.41 -0.59
C LYS A 463 36.11 -3.82 -1.75
N GLU A 464 35.53 -4.27 -2.86
CA GLU A 464 36.24 -4.74 -4.04
C GLU A 464 35.61 -4.13 -5.29
N ALA A 465 36.39 -3.38 -6.08
CA ALA A 465 35.94 -2.87 -7.38
C ALA A 465 35.82 -3.99 -8.41
N ILE A 466 34.82 -3.89 -9.29
CA ILE A 466 34.54 -4.91 -10.31
C ILE A 466 34.46 -4.33 -11.75
N PRO A 467 35.50 -3.60 -12.22
CA PRO A 467 35.48 -2.95 -13.52
C PRO A 467 35.39 -3.95 -14.69
N GLU A 468 35.78 -5.20 -14.46
CA GLU A 468 35.65 -6.30 -15.41
C GLU A 468 34.20 -6.70 -15.67
N LEU A 469 33.29 -6.42 -14.72
CA LEU A 469 31.87 -6.78 -14.79
C LEU A 469 30.96 -5.59 -15.09
N SER A 470 31.22 -4.43 -14.47
CA SER A 470 30.34 -3.26 -14.54
C SER A 470 31.14 -1.97 -14.65
N HIS A 471 30.64 -1.00 -15.42
CA HIS A 471 31.15 0.39 -15.38
C HIS A 471 30.38 1.29 -14.41
N ALA A 472 29.46 0.75 -13.60
CA ALA A 472 28.71 1.52 -12.62
C ALA A 472 29.64 2.12 -11.57
N GLY A 473 29.53 3.43 -11.32
CA GLY A 473 30.40 4.13 -10.37
C GLY A 473 30.35 3.51 -8.97
N VAL A 474 29.14 3.25 -8.46
CA VAL A 474 28.90 2.65 -7.13
C VAL A 474 29.56 1.27 -6.94
N LEU A 475 29.96 0.60 -8.04
CA LEU A 475 30.62 -0.70 -8.06
C LEU A 475 32.11 -0.63 -8.48
N ASN A 476 32.68 0.57 -8.59
CA ASN A 476 34.08 0.78 -8.99
C ASN A 476 34.87 1.75 -8.10
N ASP A 477 34.22 2.49 -7.21
CA ASP A 477 34.88 3.41 -6.28
C ASP A 477 34.80 2.88 -4.85
N THR A 478 35.91 2.32 -4.35
CA THR A 478 36.04 1.79 -2.98
C THR A 478 36.25 2.87 -1.93
N THR A 479 36.44 4.13 -2.32
CA THR A 479 36.61 5.27 -1.39
C THR A 479 35.28 5.94 -1.08
N ARG A 480 34.30 5.79 -1.97
CA ARG A 480 32.95 6.33 -1.81
C ARG A 480 32.18 5.64 -0.69
N ARG A 481 31.46 6.47 0.08
CA ARG A 481 30.41 6.07 1.01
C ARG A 481 29.07 6.45 0.38
N THR A 482 28.27 5.48 0.01
CA THR A 482 26.97 5.74 -0.63
C THR A 482 25.88 5.74 0.44
N PRO A 483 25.17 6.85 0.66
CA PRO A 483 24.01 6.85 1.55
C PRO A 483 22.96 5.87 1.05
N VAL A 484 22.30 5.17 1.96
CA VAL A 484 21.19 4.28 1.63
C VAL A 484 19.99 4.50 2.54
N PHE A 485 18.82 4.13 2.03
CA PHE A 485 17.64 3.88 2.87
C PHE A 485 17.15 2.47 2.62
N VAL A 486 16.91 1.72 3.70
CA VAL A 486 16.43 0.35 3.64
C VAL A 486 15.04 0.28 4.25
N ARG A 487 14.13 -0.44 3.59
CA ARG A 487 12.83 -0.80 4.16
C ARG A 487 12.66 -2.30 4.16
N PHE A 488 12.40 -2.85 5.34
CA PHE A 488 11.98 -4.23 5.54
C PHE A 488 10.46 -4.30 5.67
N SER A 489 9.87 -5.43 5.29
CA SER A 489 8.42 -5.61 5.32
C SER A 489 8.00 -7.06 5.34
N THR A 490 6.77 -7.36 5.76
CA THR A 490 6.05 -8.59 5.37
C THR A 490 5.52 -8.43 3.93
N VAL A 491 4.69 -9.33 3.41
CA VAL A 491 4.05 -9.23 2.08
C VAL A 491 2.54 -9.08 2.19
N GLN A 492 1.88 -10.05 2.84
CA GLN A 492 0.44 -10.26 2.76
C GLN A 492 -0.31 -9.19 3.55
N GLY A 493 0.09 -8.98 4.80
CA GLY A 493 -0.71 -8.22 5.75
C GLY A 493 -0.80 -6.72 5.45
N SER A 494 -1.94 -6.11 5.80
CA SER A 494 -2.14 -4.66 5.74
C SER A 494 -1.23 -3.91 6.73
N ARG A 495 -1.17 -2.57 6.67
CA ARG A 495 -0.20 -1.75 7.44
C ARG A 495 -0.18 -1.99 8.95
N GLY A 496 -1.32 -2.40 9.53
CA GLY A 496 -1.49 -2.67 10.96
C GLY A 496 -1.31 -4.13 11.38
N SER A 497 -0.95 -5.03 10.45
CA SER A 497 -0.66 -6.44 10.75
C SER A 497 0.62 -6.60 11.59
N ALA A 498 0.81 -7.79 12.15
CA ALA A 498 1.94 -8.11 13.02
C ALA A 498 3.24 -8.42 12.25
N ASP A 499 4.38 -8.13 12.87
CA ASP A 499 5.71 -8.30 12.29
C ASP A 499 6.19 -9.77 12.19
N THR A 500 5.77 -10.63 13.12
CA THR A 500 6.31 -11.98 13.32
C THR A 500 5.50 -13.09 12.67
N VAL A 501 4.60 -12.75 11.75
CA VAL A 501 3.81 -13.73 10.98
C VAL A 501 4.68 -14.65 10.11
N ARG A 502 4.17 -15.81 9.68
CA ARG A 502 4.80 -16.61 8.64
C ARG A 502 4.55 -15.94 7.30
N ASP A 503 5.61 -15.41 6.71
CA ASP A 503 5.51 -14.70 5.43
C ASP A 503 6.91 -14.56 4.81
N VAL A 504 6.97 -14.27 3.51
CA VAL A 504 8.18 -13.70 2.92
C VAL A 504 8.45 -12.33 3.55
N ARG A 505 9.72 -11.95 3.66
CA ARG A 505 10.10 -10.58 4.04
C ARG A 505 10.68 -9.81 2.87
N GLY A 506 10.18 -8.60 2.64
CA GLY A 506 10.79 -7.63 1.73
C GLY A 506 12.09 -7.08 2.30
N PHE A 507 13.07 -6.88 1.45
CA PHE A 507 14.36 -6.24 1.74
C PHE A 507 14.68 -5.28 0.58
N ALA A 508 14.12 -4.08 0.66
CA ALA A 508 14.30 -3.05 -0.36
C ALA A 508 15.40 -2.05 0.06
N VAL A 509 16.40 -1.85 -0.80
CA VAL A 509 17.53 -0.95 -0.58
C VAL A 509 17.55 0.12 -1.68
N LYS A 510 17.53 1.39 -1.29
CA LYS A 510 17.70 2.54 -2.19
C LYS A 510 19.10 3.10 -1.98
N PHE A 511 19.89 3.14 -3.03
CA PHE A 511 21.21 3.72 -3.08
C PHE A 511 21.12 5.11 -3.67
N TYR A 512 21.49 6.13 -2.89
CA TYR A 512 21.58 7.50 -3.38
C TYR A 512 22.96 7.72 -3.98
N THR A 513 23.16 7.27 -5.22
CA THR A 513 24.47 7.34 -5.90
C THR A 513 24.71 8.72 -6.52
N ASP A 514 25.92 8.95 -7.03
CA ASP A 514 26.27 10.20 -7.71
C ASP A 514 25.77 10.20 -9.17
N GLU A 515 25.35 9.04 -9.66
CA GLU A 515 24.91 8.77 -11.03
C GLU A 515 23.39 8.55 -11.14
N GLY A 516 22.65 8.75 -10.04
CA GLY A 516 21.20 8.51 -9.94
C GLY A 516 20.83 7.62 -8.75
N ASN A 517 19.53 7.44 -8.50
CA ASN A 517 19.09 6.44 -7.53
C ASN A 517 19.16 5.04 -8.16
N TRP A 518 19.71 4.07 -7.42
CA TRP A 518 19.62 2.65 -7.77
C TRP A 518 18.85 1.93 -6.67
N ASP A 519 17.84 1.14 -7.04
CA ASP A 519 17.07 0.36 -6.07
C ASP A 519 17.26 -1.15 -6.30
N ILE A 520 17.63 -1.87 -5.23
CA ILE A 520 17.52 -3.34 -5.18
C ILE A 520 16.28 -3.67 -4.37
N VAL A 521 15.20 -4.04 -5.07
CA VAL A 521 13.90 -4.35 -4.46
C VAL A 521 13.76 -5.85 -4.25
N GLY A 522 14.44 -6.36 -3.21
CA GLY A 522 14.60 -7.78 -2.94
C GLY A 522 13.64 -8.36 -1.90
N ASN A 523 13.82 -9.66 -1.64
CA ASN A 523 13.18 -10.42 -0.57
C ASN A 523 14.22 -11.18 0.26
N ASN A 524 13.83 -11.73 1.41
CA ASN A 524 14.69 -12.58 2.25
C ASN A 524 14.81 -14.04 1.78
N ILE A 525 14.11 -14.40 0.70
CA ILE A 525 14.11 -15.72 0.05
C ILE A 525 14.58 -15.53 -1.40
N PRO A 526 15.45 -16.42 -1.93
CA PRO A 526 16.14 -16.19 -3.21
C PRO A 526 15.30 -16.42 -4.47
N VAL A 527 14.07 -16.89 -4.32
CA VAL A 527 13.14 -17.23 -5.41
C VAL A 527 11.77 -16.57 -5.19
N PHE A 528 10.89 -16.69 -6.17
CA PHE A 528 9.51 -16.21 -6.09
C PHE A 528 8.49 -17.32 -6.40
N PHE A 529 7.21 -17.08 -6.09
CA PHE A 529 6.12 -18.06 -6.29
C PHE A 529 5.75 -18.26 -7.76
N ILE A 530 6.03 -17.28 -8.60
CA ILE A 530 5.59 -17.26 -10.00
C ILE A 530 6.74 -16.87 -10.92
N GLN A 531 6.65 -17.31 -12.17
CA GLN A 531 7.63 -17.07 -13.22
C GLN A 531 7.32 -15.81 -14.03
N ASP A 532 6.05 -15.52 -14.29
CA ASP A 532 5.61 -14.40 -15.14
C ASP A 532 4.78 -13.39 -14.34
N ALA A 533 5.09 -12.10 -14.48
CA ALA A 533 4.44 -11.02 -13.76
C ALA A 533 2.92 -10.94 -14.01
N ILE A 534 2.40 -11.47 -15.12
CA ILE A 534 0.94 -11.49 -15.38
C ILE A 534 0.17 -12.33 -14.35
N LYS A 535 0.84 -13.23 -13.62
CA LYS A 535 0.22 -14.06 -12.56
C LYS A 535 0.33 -13.41 -11.18
N PHE A 536 0.95 -12.24 -11.07
CA PHE A 536 1.13 -11.55 -9.79
C PHE A 536 -0.21 -11.21 -9.13
N PRO A 537 -1.24 -10.68 -9.84
CA PRO A 537 -2.54 -10.44 -9.22
C PRO A 537 -3.21 -11.73 -8.75
N ASP A 538 -3.15 -12.81 -9.53
CA ASP A 538 -3.77 -14.09 -9.17
C ASP A 538 -3.14 -14.67 -7.90
N PHE A 539 -1.80 -14.72 -7.85
CA PHE A 539 -1.06 -15.14 -6.66
C PHE A 539 -1.36 -14.23 -5.45
N VAL A 540 -1.32 -12.91 -5.63
CA VAL A 540 -1.56 -11.96 -4.52
C VAL A 540 -2.99 -12.06 -4.01
N HIS A 541 -3.99 -12.21 -4.88
CA HIS A 541 -5.38 -12.43 -4.46
C HIS A 541 -5.54 -13.75 -3.70
N ALA A 542 -4.84 -14.80 -4.13
CA ALA A 542 -4.91 -16.11 -3.47
C ALA A 542 -4.28 -16.10 -2.08
N VAL A 543 -3.19 -15.34 -1.86
CA VAL A 543 -2.53 -15.25 -0.53
C VAL A 543 -3.14 -14.19 0.39
N LYS A 544 -3.80 -13.16 -0.16
CA LYS A 544 -4.48 -12.11 0.61
C LYS A 544 -5.74 -12.66 1.31
N PRO A 545 -6.29 -11.91 2.29
CA PRO A 545 -7.54 -12.30 2.92
C PRO A 545 -8.64 -12.53 1.88
N GLU A 546 -9.45 -13.57 2.07
CA GLU A 546 -10.41 -14.00 1.06
C GLU A 546 -11.51 -12.94 0.83
N PRO A 547 -11.95 -12.71 -0.42
CA PRO A 547 -12.68 -11.49 -0.76
C PRO A 547 -14.10 -11.40 -0.19
N HIS A 548 -14.66 -12.51 0.28
CA HIS A 548 -16.03 -12.55 0.79
C HIS A 548 -16.12 -12.09 2.26
N ASN A 549 -15.03 -12.19 3.03
CA ASN A 549 -15.01 -11.89 4.47
C ASN A 549 -13.74 -11.16 4.95
N GLU A 550 -12.74 -10.97 4.09
CA GLU A 550 -11.43 -10.38 4.41
C GLU A 550 -10.67 -11.14 5.52
N VAL A 551 -10.73 -12.49 5.48
CA VAL A 551 -10.01 -13.38 6.42
C VAL A 551 -9.15 -14.39 5.65
N PRO A 552 -7.94 -14.75 6.11
CA PRO A 552 -7.24 -14.27 7.32
C PRO A 552 -6.21 -13.15 7.05
N GLN A 553 -5.95 -12.33 8.08
CA GLN A 553 -4.93 -11.28 8.03
C GLN A 553 -3.53 -11.84 8.35
N GLY A 554 -2.54 -11.51 7.51
CA GLY A 554 -1.13 -11.83 7.71
C GLY A 554 -0.80 -13.33 7.68
N GLN A 555 -1.58 -14.14 6.96
CA GLN A 555 -1.46 -15.61 6.99
C GLN A 555 -1.68 -16.21 5.60
N THR A 556 -0.94 -17.29 5.31
CA THR A 556 -1.17 -18.19 4.15
C THR A 556 -2.08 -19.37 4.49
N ALA A 557 -2.46 -19.51 5.77
CA ALA A 557 -3.17 -20.64 6.34
C ALA A 557 -4.68 -20.59 6.05
N HIS A 558 -5.05 -20.70 4.77
CA HIS A 558 -6.44 -20.73 4.31
C HIS A 558 -6.56 -21.35 2.90
N ASN A 559 -7.80 -21.65 2.50
CA ASN A 559 -8.10 -22.43 1.30
C ASN A 559 -7.50 -21.85 0.01
N ASN A 560 -7.73 -20.57 -0.28
CA ASN A 560 -7.37 -19.98 -1.58
C ASN A 560 -5.86 -20.02 -1.88
N PHE A 561 -5.01 -19.80 -0.87
CA PHE A 561 -3.57 -19.84 -1.05
C PHE A 561 -3.12 -21.25 -1.47
N TRP A 562 -3.56 -22.25 -0.72
CA TRP A 562 -3.17 -23.64 -0.92
C TRP A 562 -3.79 -24.26 -2.18
N ASP A 563 -4.98 -23.81 -2.61
CA ASP A 563 -5.55 -24.17 -3.92
C ASP A 563 -4.69 -23.61 -5.07
N PHE A 564 -4.34 -22.33 -5.03
CA PHE A 564 -3.52 -21.69 -6.07
C PHE A 564 -2.17 -22.39 -6.22
N VAL A 565 -1.42 -22.59 -5.13
CA VAL A 565 -0.07 -23.18 -5.23
C VAL A 565 -0.09 -24.67 -5.61
N PHE A 566 -1.20 -25.37 -5.37
CA PHE A 566 -1.38 -26.72 -5.91
C PHE A 566 -1.61 -26.68 -7.43
N LEU A 567 -2.54 -25.85 -7.90
CA LEU A 567 -2.91 -25.74 -9.32
C LEU A 567 -1.81 -25.09 -10.17
N HIS A 568 -0.90 -24.35 -9.54
CA HIS A 568 0.18 -23.62 -10.19
C HIS A 568 1.56 -24.15 -9.77
N PRO A 569 2.03 -25.27 -10.35
CA PRO A 569 3.19 -26.03 -9.85
C PRO A 569 4.50 -25.24 -9.80
N GLU A 570 4.67 -24.15 -10.56
CA GLU A 570 5.87 -23.31 -10.47
C GLU A 570 6.11 -22.72 -9.06
N ALA A 571 5.06 -22.60 -8.25
CA ALA A 571 5.12 -22.17 -6.85
C ALA A 571 5.79 -23.18 -5.90
N THR A 572 6.03 -24.41 -6.37
CA THR A 572 6.45 -25.54 -5.53
C THR A 572 7.75 -25.28 -4.78
N HIS A 573 8.74 -24.69 -5.44
CA HIS A 573 9.99 -24.34 -4.76
C HIS A 573 9.77 -23.28 -3.69
N MET A 574 8.98 -22.25 -3.99
CA MET A 574 8.80 -21.11 -3.11
C MET A 574 8.02 -21.46 -1.83
N PHE A 575 6.95 -22.27 -1.92
CA PHE A 575 6.21 -22.63 -0.71
C PHE A 575 7.08 -23.49 0.24
N MET A 576 8.05 -24.25 -0.26
CA MET A 576 8.99 -24.98 0.61
C MET A 576 9.83 -24.02 1.46
N TRP A 577 10.27 -22.90 0.88
CA TRP A 577 10.93 -21.83 1.64
C TRP A 577 9.97 -21.16 2.64
N ALA A 578 8.73 -20.87 2.24
CA ALA A 578 7.72 -20.25 3.11
C ALA A 578 7.36 -21.12 4.32
N MET A 579 7.35 -22.45 4.16
CA MET A 579 7.12 -23.40 5.25
C MET A 579 8.34 -23.65 6.12
N SER A 580 9.52 -23.22 5.70
CA SER A 580 10.72 -23.24 6.54
C SER A 580 10.74 -22.08 7.54
N ASP A 581 11.68 -22.13 8.48
CA ASP A 581 11.92 -21.08 9.46
C ASP A 581 12.36 -19.75 8.83
N ARG A 582 12.77 -19.73 7.56
CA ARG A 582 13.12 -18.51 6.82
C ARG A 582 11.98 -17.49 6.79
N ALA A 583 10.74 -17.95 6.90
CA ALA A 583 9.54 -17.11 6.88
C ALA A 583 9.11 -16.56 8.25
N ILE A 584 9.82 -16.93 9.31
CA ILE A 584 9.61 -16.41 10.68
C ILE A 584 10.95 -15.96 11.28
N PRO A 585 11.66 -15.01 10.62
CA PRO A 585 12.97 -14.57 11.10
C PRO A 585 12.87 -14.02 12.53
N ARG A 586 13.93 -14.15 13.32
CA ARG A 586 14.02 -13.60 14.68
C ARG A 586 14.10 -12.07 14.64
N SER A 587 14.73 -11.54 13.61
CA SER A 587 14.95 -10.12 13.40
C SER A 587 15.22 -9.87 11.92
N PHE A 588 14.83 -8.71 11.40
CA PHE A 588 15.29 -8.27 10.08
C PHE A 588 16.82 -8.26 9.97
N ARG A 589 17.54 -8.07 11.08
CA ARG A 589 19.01 -8.03 11.18
C ARG A 589 19.66 -9.42 11.03
N MET A 590 18.86 -10.48 11.11
CA MET A 590 19.29 -11.89 11.12
C MET A 590 18.64 -12.68 9.99
N MET A 591 18.39 -12.04 8.86
CA MET A 591 17.93 -12.70 7.63
C MET A 591 18.81 -12.27 6.45
N GLN A 592 18.91 -13.16 5.46
CA GLN A 592 19.49 -12.81 4.17
C GLN A 592 18.57 -11.87 3.39
N GLY A 593 19.11 -11.29 2.32
CA GLY A 593 18.35 -10.59 1.30
C GLY A 593 18.82 -11.01 -0.08
N PHE A 594 17.93 -10.96 -1.06
CA PHE A 594 18.18 -11.41 -2.42
C PHE A 594 17.47 -10.49 -3.41
N GLY A 595 18.13 -10.14 -4.50
CA GLY A 595 17.48 -9.44 -5.61
C GLY A 595 16.39 -10.26 -6.30
N VAL A 596 16.41 -11.58 -6.08
CA VAL A 596 15.55 -12.60 -6.71
C VAL A 596 15.74 -12.71 -8.20
N ASN A 597 15.48 -11.66 -8.98
CA ASN A 597 15.60 -11.69 -10.44
C ASN A 597 17.06 -11.69 -10.89
N THR A 598 17.28 -12.16 -12.12
CA THR A 598 18.56 -11.98 -12.81
C THR A 598 18.63 -10.58 -13.40
N PHE A 599 19.70 -9.86 -13.11
CA PHE A 599 20.02 -8.56 -13.73
C PHE A 599 21.24 -8.72 -14.66
N SER A 600 21.63 -7.64 -15.31
CA SER A 600 22.83 -7.56 -16.14
C SER A 600 23.81 -6.54 -15.58
N LEU A 601 25.10 -6.87 -15.57
CA LEU A 601 26.20 -5.93 -15.39
C LEU A 601 26.92 -5.74 -16.73
N ILE A 602 27.16 -4.49 -17.10
CA ILE A 602 27.80 -4.11 -18.37
C ILE A 602 29.10 -3.40 -18.07
N ASN A 603 30.22 -3.95 -18.55
CA ASN A 603 31.54 -3.35 -18.33
C ASN A 603 31.85 -2.20 -19.32
N LYS A 604 33.06 -1.64 -19.29
CA LYS A 604 33.45 -0.51 -20.18
C LYS A 604 33.61 -0.92 -21.64
N GLU A 605 33.91 -2.18 -21.91
CA GLU A 605 33.99 -2.75 -23.26
C GLU A 605 32.62 -3.12 -23.83
N GLY A 606 31.54 -2.95 -23.07
CA GLY A 606 30.18 -3.30 -23.46
C GLY A 606 29.86 -4.79 -23.33
N LYS A 607 30.68 -5.58 -22.63
CA LYS A 607 30.39 -7.01 -22.36
C LYS A 607 29.36 -7.15 -21.24
N ARG A 608 28.34 -7.98 -21.49
CA ARG A 608 27.29 -8.32 -20.52
C ARG A 608 27.66 -9.51 -19.65
N HIS A 609 27.28 -9.44 -18.37
CA HIS A 609 27.32 -10.54 -17.42
C HIS A 609 25.99 -10.60 -16.66
N PHE A 610 25.39 -11.78 -16.56
CA PHE A 610 24.18 -11.98 -15.75
C PHE A 610 24.56 -12.02 -14.26
N VAL A 611 23.76 -11.36 -13.41
CA VAL A 611 24.04 -11.22 -11.98
C VAL A 611 22.82 -11.50 -11.11
N LYS A 612 23.04 -12.13 -9.95
CA LYS A 612 22.12 -12.13 -8.80
C LYS A 612 22.76 -11.40 -7.63
N PHE A 613 21.98 -10.60 -6.91
CA PHE A 613 22.43 -9.81 -5.76
C PHE A 613 22.05 -10.47 -4.44
N HIS A 614 22.98 -10.48 -3.47
CA HIS A 614 22.83 -11.15 -2.17
C HIS A 614 23.26 -10.23 -1.02
N TRP A 615 22.52 -10.31 0.09
CA TRP A 615 22.82 -9.69 1.37
C TRP A 615 23.01 -10.79 2.42
N ILE A 616 24.19 -10.87 3.02
CA ILE A 616 24.55 -11.91 3.98
C ILE A 616 24.73 -11.28 5.37
N PRO A 617 23.86 -11.56 6.36
CA PRO A 617 23.88 -10.88 7.65
C PRO A 617 25.13 -11.27 8.45
N HIS A 618 25.80 -10.28 9.04
CA HIS A 618 26.96 -10.54 9.92
C HIS A 618 26.56 -11.25 11.21
N LEU A 619 25.33 -11.03 11.68
CA LEU A 619 24.74 -11.69 12.85
C LEU A 619 24.23 -13.10 12.56
N GLY A 620 24.44 -13.62 11.34
CA GLY A 620 23.93 -14.91 10.91
C GLY A 620 22.43 -14.94 10.63
N VAL A 621 21.94 -16.11 10.20
CA VAL A 621 20.52 -16.35 9.90
C VAL A 621 19.85 -17.06 11.05
N HIS A 622 18.84 -16.41 11.64
CA HIS A 622 18.14 -16.90 12.82
C HIS A 622 16.64 -16.65 12.75
N SER A 623 15.86 -17.57 13.32
CA SER A 623 14.39 -17.56 13.24
C SER A 623 13.73 -17.82 14.59
N LEU A 624 12.50 -17.37 14.74
CA LEU A 624 11.62 -17.79 15.83
C LEU A 624 11.18 -19.25 15.61
N VAL A 625 10.51 -19.83 16.61
CA VAL A 625 9.69 -21.04 16.44
C VAL A 625 8.22 -20.66 16.32
N TRP A 626 7.38 -21.52 15.74
CA TRP A 626 6.03 -21.10 15.32
C TRP A 626 5.11 -20.61 16.46
N ASP A 627 5.02 -21.35 17.56
CA ASP A 627 4.22 -20.95 18.73
C ASP A 627 4.67 -19.60 19.31
N GLU A 628 5.99 -19.39 19.39
CA GLU A 628 6.56 -18.10 19.79
C GLU A 628 6.19 -16.99 18.83
N ALA A 629 6.31 -17.22 17.52
CA ALA A 629 6.02 -16.23 16.48
C ALA A 629 4.55 -15.76 16.54
N LEU A 630 3.61 -16.69 16.74
CA LEU A 630 2.18 -16.42 16.94
C LEU A 630 1.92 -15.66 18.24
N LYS A 631 2.52 -16.09 19.36
CA LYS A 631 2.38 -15.40 20.66
C LYS A 631 2.92 -13.98 20.59
N VAL A 632 4.09 -13.76 19.97
CA VAL A 632 4.66 -12.41 19.77
C VAL A 632 3.73 -11.56 18.89
N ALA A 633 3.09 -12.14 17.87
CA ALA A 633 2.20 -11.39 16.98
C ALA A 633 1.01 -10.75 17.74
N GLY A 634 0.56 -11.36 18.84
CA GLY A 634 -0.44 -10.77 19.74
C GLY A 634 0.15 -9.90 20.85
N GLN A 635 1.28 -10.31 21.44
CA GLN A 635 1.87 -9.65 22.61
C GLN A 635 2.68 -8.38 22.25
N ASP A 636 3.33 -8.36 21.09
CA ASP A 636 4.10 -7.23 20.55
C ASP A 636 4.09 -7.27 19.01
N PRO A 637 2.99 -6.85 18.35
CA PRO A 637 2.89 -6.86 16.88
C PRO A 637 3.94 -5.99 16.19
N ASP A 638 4.64 -5.11 16.92
CA ASP A 638 5.73 -4.25 16.45
C ASP A 638 7.14 -4.79 16.77
N PHE A 639 7.26 -6.08 17.11
CA PHE A 639 8.52 -6.67 17.60
C PHE A 639 9.72 -6.44 16.67
N HIS A 640 9.60 -6.66 15.36
CA HIS A 640 10.71 -6.46 14.42
C HIS A 640 11.00 -4.98 14.18
N ARG A 641 9.98 -4.13 14.17
CA ARG A 641 10.13 -2.67 14.08
C ARG A 641 10.92 -2.14 15.28
N LYS A 642 10.54 -2.55 16.49
CA LYS A 642 11.22 -2.16 17.74
C LYS A 642 12.61 -2.74 17.83
N ASP A 643 12.82 -4.01 17.45
CA ASP A 643 14.14 -4.64 17.39
C ASP A 643 15.13 -3.88 16.50
N LEU A 644 14.71 -3.44 15.30
CA LEU A 644 15.57 -2.65 14.43
C LEU A 644 15.90 -1.28 15.05
N MET A 645 14.88 -0.57 15.53
CA MET A 645 15.03 0.79 16.07
C MET A 645 15.92 0.80 17.32
N GLU A 646 15.65 -0.11 18.26
CA GLU A 646 16.42 -0.27 19.49
C GLU A 646 17.86 -0.69 19.22
N ALA A 647 18.10 -1.58 18.25
CA ALA A 647 19.47 -1.97 17.90
C ALA A 647 20.29 -0.77 17.40
N ILE A 648 19.70 0.10 16.57
CA ILE A 648 20.34 1.30 16.06
C ILE A 648 20.58 2.33 17.18
N ASP A 649 19.57 2.58 18.03
CA ASP A 649 19.70 3.52 19.16
C ASP A 649 20.78 3.07 20.16
N ASN A 650 20.94 1.75 20.33
CA ASN A 650 21.99 1.15 21.16
C ASN A 650 23.33 0.95 20.43
N LYS A 651 23.49 1.49 19.22
CA LYS A 651 24.72 1.39 18.40
C LYS A 651 25.13 -0.05 18.03
N ALA A 652 24.19 -0.99 18.13
CA ALA A 652 24.33 -2.35 17.62
C ALA A 652 23.89 -2.39 16.13
N TYR A 653 24.61 -1.61 15.30
CA TYR A 653 24.26 -1.39 13.90
C TYR A 653 24.24 -2.71 13.12
N PRO A 654 23.10 -3.06 12.48
CA PRO A 654 23.05 -4.27 11.67
C PRO A 654 23.83 -4.10 10.38
N LYS A 655 24.51 -5.18 10.00
CA LYS A 655 25.42 -5.23 8.86
C LYS A 655 25.17 -6.45 7.99
N TRP A 656 25.34 -6.26 6.69
CA TRP A 656 25.30 -7.32 5.69
C TRP A 656 26.49 -7.18 4.75
N ASP A 657 27.11 -8.30 4.40
CA ASP A 657 27.98 -8.34 3.24
C ASP A 657 27.12 -8.31 1.96
N PHE A 658 27.51 -7.46 1.01
CA PHE A 658 26.95 -7.44 -0.34
C PHE A 658 27.74 -8.41 -1.21
N ALA A 659 27.05 -9.40 -1.76
CA ALA A 659 27.66 -10.41 -2.62
C ALA A 659 26.92 -10.54 -3.95
N ILE A 660 27.65 -11.01 -4.96
CA ILE A 660 27.13 -11.28 -6.30
C ILE A 660 27.41 -12.72 -6.71
N GLN A 661 26.49 -13.31 -7.47
CA GLN A 661 26.75 -14.47 -8.33
C GLN A 661 26.76 -13.98 -9.77
N VAL A 662 27.68 -14.50 -10.59
CA VAL A 662 27.90 -13.99 -11.95
C VAL A 662 27.97 -15.14 -12.95
N ILE A 663 27.16 -15.05 -14.02
CA ILE A 663 27.20 -15.96 -15.17
C ILE A 663 27.63 -15.14 -16.39
N PRO A 664 28.75 -15.49 -17.06
CA PRO A 664 29.09 -14.92 -18.35
C PRO A 664 27.97 -15.17 -19.37
N GLU A 665 27.66 -14.19 -20.22
CA GLU A 665 26.57 -14.28 -21.20
C GLU A 665 26.64 -15.56 -22.05
N GLU A 666 27.84 -15.94 -22.48
CA GLU A 666 28.12 -17.14 -23.28
C GLU A 666 27.72 -18.46 -22.60
N ARG A 667 27.49 -18.46 -21.27
CA ARG A 667 27.15 -19.65 -20.47
C ARG A 667 25.70 -19.69 -20.00
N GLN A 668 24.84 -18.77 -20.45
CA GLN A 668 23.43 -18.71 -20.04
C GLN A 668 22.70 -20.06 -20.15
N HIS A 669 23.04 -20.87 -21.15
CA HIS A 669 22.34 -22.12 -21.42
C HIS A 669 23.00 -23.38 -20.85
N ASP A 670 24.10 -23.26 -20.12
CA ASP A 670 24.90 -24.38 -19.57
C ASP A 670 24.22 -25.10 -18.39
N PHE A 671 23.11 -24.58 -17.87
CA PHE A 671 22.46 -25.05 -16.65
C PHE A 671 21.20 -25.86 -16.94
N ASP A 672 20.85 -26.79 -16.06
CA ASP A 672 19.61 -27.58 -16.14
C ASP A 672 18.34 -26.72 -15.94
N PHE A 673 18.50 -25.54 -15.34
CA PHE A 673 17.46 -24.52 -15.18
C PHE A 673 17.74 -23.32 -16.10
N ASP A 674 16.73 -22.47 -16.32
CA ASP A 674 16.94 -21.19 -16.98
C ASP A 674 17.43 -20.16 -15.95
N PRO A 675 18.60 -19.50 -16.14
CA PRO A 675 19.03 -18.46 -15.22
C PRO A 675 18.04 -17.30 -15.09
N LEU A 676 17.14 -17.09 -16.07
CA LEU A 676 16.12 -16.05 -16.07
C LEU A 676 14.82 -16.46 -15.38
N ASP A 677 14.73 -17.69 -14.84
CA ASP A 677 13.57 -18.16 -14.10
C ASP A 677 13.66 -17.74 -12.62
N ALA A 678 12.77 -16.83 -12.21
CA ALA A 678 12.70 -16.31 -10.83
C ALA A 678 12.29 -17.37 -9.78
N THR A 679 11.83 -18.55 -10.20
CA THR A 679 11.55 -19.69 -9.29
C THR A 679 12.80 -20.54 -9.02
N LYS A 680 13.96 -20.16 -9.57
CA LYS A 680 15.20 -20.93 -9.50
C LYS A 680 16.32 -20.15 -8.78
N VAL A 681 16.96 -20.82 -7.83
CA VAL A 681 18.28 -20.42 -7.30
C VAL A 681 19.37 -20.80 -8.28
N TRP A 682 20.51 -20.12 -8.20
CA TRP A 682 21.76 -20.59 -8.78
C TRP A 682 22.55 -21.28 -7.67
N PRO A 683 22.65 -22.62 -7.65
CA PRO A 683 23.36 -23.33 -6.59
C PRO A 683 24.80 -22.82 -6.48
N GLU A 684 25.25 -22.55 -5.25
CA GLU A 684 26.53 -21.87 -5.01
C GLU A 684 27.75 -22.71 -5.43
N GLU A 685 27.60 -24.02 -5.60
CA GLU A 685 28.60 -24.92 -6.15
C GLU A 685 28.76 -24.78 -7.67
N LEU A 686 27.72 -24.30 -8.37
CA LEU A 686 27.75 -24.06 -9.81
C LEU A 686 28.16 -22.62 -10.11
N VAL A 687 27.66 -21.66 -9.32
CA VAL A 687 27.97 -20.24 -9.46
C VAL A 687 28.34 -19.68 -8.07
N PRO A 688 29.63 -19.52 -7.76
CA PRO A 688 30.05 -19.11 -6.41
C PRO A 688 29.65 -17.67 -6.09
N LEU A 689 29.42 -17.41 -4.81
CA LEU A 689 29.24 -16.06 -4.27
C LEU A 689 30.58 -15.32 -4.16
N ARG A 690 30.61 -14.07 -4.62
CA ARG A 690 31.72 -13.13 -4.41
C ARG A 690 31.24 -11.94 -3.57
N VAL A 691 31.80 -11.77 -2.38
CA VAL A 691 31.54 -10.61 -1.51
C VAL A 691 32.32 -9.40 -2.03
N ILE A 692 31.62 -8.32 -2.37
CA ILE A 692 32.21 -7.11 -2.97
C ILE A 692 31.97 -5.84 -2.14
N GLY A 693 31.07 -5.86 -1.15
CA GLY A 693 30.74 -4.66 -0.37
C GLY A 693 30.12 -4.96 0.99
N GLU A 694 29.68 -3.92 1.68
CA GLU A 694 28.98 -3.98 2.97
C GLU A 694 27.90 -2.90 3.07
N LEU A 695 26.76 -3.29 3.62
CA LEU A 695 25.67 -2.42 4.03
C LEU A 695 25.64 -2.36 5.56
N GLU A 696 25.61 -1.15 6.13
CA GLU A 696 25.41 -0.90 7.56
C GLU A 696 24.24 0.07 7.74
N LEU A 697 23.29 -0.24 8.64
CA LEU A 697 22.23 0.70 9.05
C LEU A 697 22.59 1.33 10.39
N ASN A 698 22.67 2.66 10.42
CA ASN A 698 23.25 3.38 11.55
C ASN A 698 22.45 4.60 12.02
N ARG A 699 21.32 4.90 11.37
CA ARG A 699 20.44 6.01 11.79
C ARG A 699 18.97 5.65 11.61
N ASN A 700 18.19 5.87 12.67
CA ASN A 700 16.74 5.73 12.64
C ASN A 700 16.09 6.88 11.85
N ILE A 701 14.80 6.70 11.53
CA ILE A 701 13.98 7.76 10.96
C ILE A 701 13.69 8.86 12.00
N ASP A 702 13.49 10.08 11.51
CA ASP A 702 13.02 11.20 12.33
C ASP A 702 11.49 11.16 12.46
N GLU A 703 10.79 10.82 11.37
CA GLU A 703 9.33 10.66 11.35
C GLU A 703 8.91 9.52 10.39
N PHE A 704 8.08 8.59 10.87
CA PHE A 704 7.76 7.37 10.13
C PHE A 704 7.02 7.64 8.81
N PHE A 705 6.04 8.55 8.80
CA PHE A 705 5.19 8.77 7.63
C PHE A 705 5.95 9.38 6.43
N PRO A 706 6.59 10.56 6.53
CA PRO A 706 7.27 11.18 5.40
C PRO A 706 8.53 10.45 4.93
N GLN A 707 9.10 9.55 5.76
CA GLN A 707 10.30 8.79 5.40
C GLN A 707 9.98 7.34 5.07
N THR A 708 9.39 6.57 5.98
CA THR A 708 9.14 5.12 5.77
C THR A 708 7.86 4.83 5.00
N GLU A 709 6.76 5.55 5.28
CA GLU A 709 5.51 5.31 4.55
C GLU A 709 5.63 5.81 3.11
N GLN A 710 6.18 7.01 2.92
CA GLN A 710 6.25 7.69 1.63
C GLN A 710 7.45 7.31 0.73
N VAL A 711 8.44 6.54 1.20
CA VAL A 711 9.50 6.05 0.31
C VAL A 711 8.92 5.18 -0.81
N ALA A 712 9.41 5.35 -2.02
CA ALA A 712 9.08 4.54 -3.18
C ALA A 712 10.35 3.86 -3.70
N PHE A 713 10.29 2.54 -3.83
CA PHE A 713 11.33 1.74 -4.46
C PHE A 713 10.82 1.23 -5.79
N CYS A 714 11.68 1.11 -6.79
CA CYS A 714 11.29 0.69 -8.14
C CYS A 714 12.40 -0.13 -8.79
N THR A 715 12.10 -1.32 -9.31
CA THR A 715 13.11 -2.12 -10.04
C THR A 715 13.63 -1.41 -11.28
N SER A 716 12.84 -0.48 -11.85
CA SER A 716 13.27 0.35 -12.98
C SER A 716 14.35 1.38 -12.62
N HIS A 717 14.64 1.60 -11.34
CA HIS A 717 15.73 2.46 -10.89
C HIS A 717 17.06 1.71 -10.96
N ILE A 718 17.68 1.77 -12.14
CA ILE A 718 19.04 1.32 -12.40
C ILE A 718 19.92 2.52 -12.78
N VAL A 719 21.23 2.33 -12.69
CA VAL A 719 22.25 3.33 -13.07
C VAL A 719 23.13 2.78 -14.20
N PRO A 720 23.79 3.63 -15.01
CA PRO A 720 24.71 3.18 -16.05
C PRO A 720 25.69 2.11 -15.54
N GLY A 721 25.83 1.02 -16.30
CA GLY A 721 26.65 -0.15 -15.94
C GLY A 721 25.84 -1.30 -15.32
N ILE A 722 24.56 -1.09 -15.03
CA ILE A 722 23.58 -2.11 -14.63
C ILE A 722 22.43 -2.04 -15.61
N ASP A 723 21.93 -3.19 -16.07
CA ASP A 723 20.78 -3.30 -16.98
C ASP A 723 19.88 -4.48 -16.58
N PHE A 724 18.76 -4.65 -17.27
CA PHE A 724 17.82 -5.74 -17.05
C PHE A 724 18.24 -7.01 -17.79
N SER A 725 17.56 -8.11 -17.46
CA SER A 725 17.53 -9.33 -18.27
C SER A 725 16.10 -9.59 -18.75
N ASP A 726 15.91 -10.61 -19.58
CA ASP A 726 14.60 -11.07 -20.05
C ASP A 726 13.84 -11.95 -19.03
N ASP A 727 14.20 -11.90 -17.74
CA ASP A 727 13.41 -12.51 -16.65
C ASP A 727 11.95 -11.99 -16.71
N PRO A 728 10.96 -12.86 -17.00
CA PRO A 728 9.59 -12.43 -17.30
C PRO A 728 8.86 -11.87 -16.07
N LEU A 729 9.32 -12.17 -14.86
CA LEU A 729 8.82 -11.53 -13.65
C LEU A 729 9.38 -10.11 -13.52
N LEU A 730 10.69 -9.93 -13.74
CA LEU A 730 11.34 -8.61 -13.67
C LEU A 730 10.75 -7.61 -14.68
N GLN A 731 10.48 -8.07 -15.89
CA GLN A 731 9.93 -7.24 -16.97
C GLN A 731 8.60 -6.57 -16.57
N GLY A 732 7.66 -7.32 -16.00
CA GLY A 732 6.39 -6.73 -15.54
C GLY A 732 6.52 -5.92 -14.24
N ARG A 733 7.50 -6.24 -13.39
CA ARG A 733 7.80 -5.42 -12.19
C ARG A 733 8.23 -4.01 -12.56
N ASN A 734 9.06 -3.85 -13.59
CA ASN A 734 9.52 -2.54 -14.07
C ASN A 734 8.36 -1.59 -14.43
N PHE A 735 7.25 -2.13 -14.93
CA PHE A 735 6.01 -1.36 -15.13
C PHE A 735 5.34 -0.97 -13.79
N SER A 736 5.08 -1.96 -12.95
CA SER A 736 4.17 -1.82 -11.79
C SER A 736 4.66 -0.81 -10.75
N TYR A 737 5.96 -0.76 -10.47
CA TYR A 737 6.48 0.12 -9.41
C TYR A 737 6.41 1.60 -9.76
N PHE A 738 6.35 1.99 -11.04
CA PHE A 738 6.04 3.36 -11.42
C PHE A 738 4.54 3.64 -11.28
N ASP A 739 3.73 2.75 -11.85
CA ASP A 739 2.27 2.89 -11.93
C ASP A 739 1.61 3.05 -10.54
N THR A 740 1.93 2.15 -9.60
CA THR A 740 1.29 2.14 -8.28
C THR A 740 1.55 3.40 -7.45
N GLN A 741 2.62 4.17 -7.75
CA GLN A 741 2.89 5.42 -7.01
C GLN A 741 1.93 6.54 -7.39
N ILE A 742 1.30 6.48 -8.57
CA ILE A 742 0.38 7.52 -9.04
C ILE A 742 -0.79 7.64 -8.07
N SER A 743 -1.40 6.52 -7.66
CA SER A 743 -2.51 6.53 -6.69
C SER A 743 -2.03 6.57 -5.24
N ARG A 744 -0.89 5.96 -4.92
CA ARG A 744 -0.37 5.90 -3.56
C ARG A 744 0.19 7.23 -3.05
N LEU A 745 0.89 7.97 -3.92
CA LEU A 745 1.65 9.17 -3.56
C LEU A 745 1.34 10.37 -4.45
N GLY A 746 0.99 10.14 -5.72
CA GLY A 746 0.83 11.19 -6.75
C GLY A 746 1.98 11.18 -7.76
N ILE A 747 1.78 11.86 -8.90
CA ILE A 747 2.70 11.79 -10.05
C ILE A 747 4.10 12.36 -9.79
N ASN A 748 4.24 13.34 -8.88
CA ASN A 748 5.52 13.97 -8.51
C ASN A 748 6.20 13.29 -7.30
N TRP A 749 5.95 12.01 -7.04
CA TRP A 749 6.47 11.28 -5.88
C TRP A 749 8.01 11.29 -5.74
N GLU A 750 8.75 11.50 -6.84
CA GLU A 750 10.21 11.67 -6.85
C GLU A 750 10.68 12.98 -6.20
N GLU A 751 9.79 13.97 -6.03
CA GLU A 751 10.09 15.23 -5.34
C GLU A 751 9.96 15.12 -3.81
N LEU A 752 9.33 14.04 -3.31
CA LEU A 752 9.21 13.80 -1.88
C LEU A 752 10.60 13.64 -1.26
N PRO A 753 10.89 14.27 -0.09
CA PRO A 753 12.24 14.37 0.44
C PRO A 753 12.97 13.04 0.53
N ILE A 754 12.33 11.96 0.94
CA ILE A 754 12.99 10.65 1.02
C ILE A 754 13.34 10.05 -0.36
N ASN A 755 12.55 10.32 -1.41
CA ASN A 755 12.77 9.75 -2.74
C ASN A 755 13.77 10.54 -3.58
N ARG A 756 13.91 11.85 -3.32
CA ARG A 756 14.81 12.71 -4.10
C ARG A 756 16.22 12.13 -4.21
N PRO A 757 16.82 12.08 -5.42
CA PRO A 757 18.22 11.74 -5.58
C PRO A 757 19.12 12.84 -5.01
N VAL A 758 20.35 12.46 -4.65
CA VAL A 758 21.36 13.40 -4.14
C VAL A 758 22.22 14.02 -5.26
N CYS A 759 22.09 13.50 -6.49
CA CYS A 759 22.71 14.04 -7.68
C CYS A 759 21.81 15.08 -8.38
N PRO A 760 22.35 15.91 -9.30
CA PRO A 760 21.54 16.83 -10.09
C PRO A 760 20.46 16.12 -10.92
N VAL A 761 19.27 16.73 -10.99
CA VAL A 761 18.17 16.27 -11.86
C VAL A 761 17.79 17.39 -12.81
N MET A 762 17.87 17.14 -14.12
CA MET A 762 17.43 18.08 -15.14
C MET A 762 16.86 17.32 -16.34
N ASN A 763 15.63 17.67 -16.73
CA ASN A 763 14.90 17.05 -17.83
C ASN A 763 13.75 17.97 -18.30
N HIS A 764 12.89 17.45 -19.17
CA HIS A 764 11.73 18.15 -19.74
C HIS A 764 10.38 17.74 -19.11
N ASN A 765 10.35 16.92 -18.07
CA ASN A 765 9.11 16.56 -17.36
C ASN A 765 8.61 17.77 -16.54
N ARG A 766 7.32 18.10 -16.62
CA ARG A 766 6.71 19.29 -15.99
C ARG A 766 5.36 18.96 -15.38
N ASP A 767 4.83 19.95 -14.64
CA ASP A 767 3.47 19.98 -14.10
C ASP A 767 3.16 18.82 -13.13
N GLY A 768 1.94 18.31 -13.14
CA GLY A 768 1.47 17.27 -12.22
C GLY A 768 1.08 17.80 -10.83
N ALA A 769 0.27 17.02 -10.11
CA ALA A 769 -0.17 17.38 -8.76
C ALA A 769 1.02 17.56 -7.80
N MET A 770 0.90 18.52 -6.87
CA MET A 770 1.92 18.84 -5.85
C MET A 770 3.32 19.07 -6.44
N ARG A 771 3.42 19.83 -7.54
CA ARG A 771 4.71 20.21 -8.14
C ARG A 771 5.46 21.22 -7.27
N HIS A 772 6.58 20.83 -6.66
CA HIS A 772 7.40 21.71 -5.82
C HIS A 772 8.52 22.39 -6.64
N LYS A 773 9.17 21.68 -7.57
CA LYS A 773 10.30 22.24 -8.32
C LYS A 773 9.85 23.23 -9.41
N ILE A 774 10.20 24.49 -9.22
CA ILE A 774 10.04 25.55 -10.25
C ILE A 774 11.26 25.55 -11.19
N THR A 775 11.03 25.34 -12.49
CA THR A 775 12.10 25.35 -13.51
C THR A 775 12.02 26.62 -14.35
N LYS A 776 13.02 27.50 -14.27
CA LYS A 776 13.09 28.72 -15.07
C LYS A 776 13.43 28.40 -16.52
N GLY A 777 12.78 29.09 -17.47
CA GLY A 777 13.05 28.96 -18.90
C GLY A 777 11.78 29.11 -19.74
N THR A 778 11.93 29.26 -21.05
CA THR A 778 10.81 29.37 -22.01
C THR A 778 10.65 28.13 -22.89
N VAL A 779 11.39 27.06 -22.59
CA VAL A 779 11.36 25.78 -23.32
C VAL A 779 11.24 24.61 -22.34
N ASN A 780 10.53 23.57 -22.77
CA ASN A 780 10.27 22.36 -22.02
C ASN A 780 10.24 21.12 -22.95
N TYR A 781 11.01 21.13 -24.03
CA TYR A 781 11.09 20.07 -25.03
C TYR A 781 12.49 19.93 -25.61
N TRP A 782 12.77 18.78 -26.23
CA TRP A 782 14.00 18.49 -26.96
C TRP A 782 13.70 17.88 -28.35
N PRO A 783 14.45 18.22 -29.42
CA PRO A 783 15.45 19.30 -29.47
C PRO A 783 14.81 20.68 -29.45
N ASN A 784 15.56 21.69 -29.00
CA ASN A 784 15.09 23.07 -28.97
C ASN A 784 16.17 24.04 -29.47
N ARG A 785 15.75 25.23 -29.94
CA ARG A 785 16.63 26.24 -30.57
C ARG A 785 17.74 26.81 -29.67
N PHE A 786 17.68 26.56 -28.37
CA PHE A 786 18.68 27.03 -27.41
C PHE A 786 19.69 25.95 -27.03
N ASP A 787 19.52 24.72 -27.54
CA ASP A 787 20.29 23.56 -27.12
C ASP A 787 20.22 23.34 -25.59
N ALA A 788 19.11 23.75 -24.97
CA ALA A 788 18.94 23.66 -23.52
C ALA A 788 18.62 22.21 -23.11
N ILE A 789 19.37 21.70 -22.13
CA ILE A 789 19.25 20.33 -21.59
C ILE A 789 19.44 19.28 -22.70
N PRO A 790 20.62 19.23 -23.36
CA PRO A 790 20.91 18.21 -24.34
C PRO A 790 21.03 16.83 -23.68
N PRO A 791 20.73 15.73 -24.40
CA PRO A 791 20.98 14.38 -23.92
C PRO A 791 22.47 14.18 -23.60
N THR A 792 22.75 13.51 -22.48
CA THR A 792 24.12 13.09 -22.13
C THR A 792 24.58 12.01 -23.08
N LYS A 793 25.79 12.15 -23.64
CA LYS A 793 26.37 11.14 -24.53
C LYS A 793 26.84 9.92 -23.75
N PRO A 794 26.90 8.71 -24.34
CA PRO A 794 27.37 7.51 -23.67
C PRO A 794 28.77 7.68 -23.04
N GLU A 795 29.70 8.32 -23.75
CA GLU A 795 31.07 8.59 -23.28
C GLU A 795 31.15 9.58 -22.10
N GLU A 796 30.07 10.33 -21.84
CA GLU A 796 29.92 11.26 -20.72
C GLU A 796 29.11 10.64 -19.56
N GLY A 797 28.78 9.34 -19.63
CA GLY A 797 28.02 8.61 -18.61
C GLY A 797 26.51 8.51 -18.89
N GLY A 798 26.06 8.78 -20.12
CA GLY A 798 24.68 8.55 -20.52
C GLY A 798 24.31 7.06 -20.52
N PHE A 799 23.12 6.72 -19.99
CA PHE A 799 22.63 5.34 -19.98
C PHE A 799 22.40 4.82 -21.41
N VAL A 800 22.86 3.60 -21.68
CA VAL A 800 22.61 2.89 -22.93
C VAL A 800 22.22 1.46 -22.60
N SER A 801 21.05 1.02 -23.05
CA SER A 801 20.65 -0.38 -22.93
C SER A 801 21.59 -1.27 -23.72
N PHE A 802 21.92 -2.42 -23.15
CA PHE A 802 22.67 -3.45 -23.86
C PHE A 802 21.94 -3.86 -25.15
N GLN A 803 22.69 -3.95 -26.25
CA GLN A 803 22.13 -4.23 -27.58
C GLN A 803 21.89 -5.73 -27.78
N GLU A 804 20.98 -6.28 -26.99
CA GLU A 804 20.60 -7.69 -27.05
C GLU A 804 20.02 -8.09 -28.41
N LYS A 805 20.43 -9.26 -28.90
CA LYS A 805 19.85 -9.87 -30.10
C LYS A 805 18.56 -10.60 -29.72
N ILE A 806 17.42 -9.97 -29.98
CA ILE A 806 16.11 -10.58 -29.78
C ILE A 806 15.69 -11.34 -31.04
N LEU A 807 15.75 -12.68 -30.99
CA LEU A 807 15.25 -13.58 -32.04
C LEU A 807 14.07 -14.38 -31.49
N GLY A 808 12.90 -14.26 -32.11
CA GLY A 808 11.73 -14.99 -31.67
C GLY A 808 10.44 -14.62 -32.41
N ILE A 809 9.33 -15.19 -31.93
CA ILE A 809 7.99 -14.85 -32.38
C ILE A 809 7.22 -14.19 -31.24
N LYS A 810 6.35 -13.22 -31.54
CA LYS A 810 5.45 -12.64 -30.53
C LYS A 810 4.46 -13.71 -30.06
N LYS A 811 4.67 -14.25 -28.86
CA LYS A 811 3.88 -15.36 -28.30
C LYS A 811 3.77 -15.24 -26.79
N ARG A 812 2.61 -15.59 -26.23
CA ARG A 812 2.40 -15.75 -24.79
C ARG A 812 2.79 -17.16 -24.38
N SER A 813 4.06 -17.39 -24.08
CA SER A 813 4.59 -18.70 -23.68
C SER A 813 5.96 -18.57 -23.06
N GLN A 814 6.34 -19.52 -22.20
CA GLN A 814 7.70 -19.68 -21.71
C GLN A 814 8.46 -20.79 -22.45
N GLY A 815 9.79 -20.72 -22.38
CA GLY A 815 10.69 -21.74 -22.90
C GLY A 815 10.58 -23.07 -22.15
N PRO A 816 11.09 -24.18 -22.72
CA PRO A 816 11.00 -25.51 -22.09
C PRO A 816 11.64 -25.60 -20.69
N LYS A 817 12.74 -24.88 -20.44
CA LYS A 817 13.45 -24.90 -19.14
C LYS A 817 12.63 -24.35 -17.96
N PHE A 818 11.62 -23.52 -18.23
CA PHE A 818 10.69 -23.02 -17.22
C PHE A 818 9.70 -24.09 -16.74
N ARG A 819 9.57 -25.25 -17.43
CA ARG A 819 8.57 -26.29 -17.11
C ARG A 819 9.04 -27.31 -16.07
N GLU A 820 10.19 -27.09 -15.44
CA GLU A 820 10.69 -27.90 -14.34
C GLU A 820 10.33 -27.21 -13.02
N TYR A 821 9.62 -27.90 -12.13
CA TYR A 821 9.03 -27.32 -10.92
C TYR A 821 9.46 -27.99 -9.61
N HIS A 822 10.14 -29.13 -9.67
CA HIS A 822 10.32 -29.99 -8.48
C HIS A 822 11.77 -30.13 -8.05
N ASN A 823 12.74 -30.15 -8.98
CA ASN A 823 14.13 -30.46 -8.64
C ASN A 823 14.66 -29.50 -7.57
N GLN A 824 14.41 -28.19 -7.70
CA GLN A 824 14.91 -27.26 -6.70
C GLN A 824 14.12 -27.26 -5.39
N ALA A 825 12.83 -27.63 -5.40
CA ALA A 825 12.07 -27.88 -4.18
C ALA A 825 12.63 -29.09 -3.40
N GLN A 826 12.96 -30.18 -4.12
CA GLN A 826 13.64 -31.35 -3.57
C GLN A 826 15.05 -30.98 -3.06
N LEU A 827 15.84 -30.25 -3.86
CA LEU A 827 17.17 -29.77 -3.48
C LEU A 827 17.15 -28.96 -2.19
N PHE A 828 16.21 -28.03 -2.05
CA PHE A 828 16.03 -27.24 -0.83
C PHE A 828 15.72 -28.14 0.37
N TYR A 829 14.68 -28.97 0.29
CA TYR A 829 14.27 -29.84 1.40
C TYR A 829 15.39 -30.81 1.83
N ASN A 830 16.11 -31.38 0.87
CA ASN A 830 17.22 -32.29 1.14
C ASN A 830 18.37 -31.58 1.87
N SER A 831 18.57 -30.29 1.60
CA SER A 831 19.64 -29.46 2.17
C SER A 831 19.36 -29.01 3.60
N LEU A 832 18.10 -29.08 4.05
CA LEU A 832 17.72 -28.75 5.42
C LEU A 832 18.30 -29.74 6.43
N SER A 833 18.65 -29.23 7.61
CA SER A 833 18.96 -30.04 8.78
C SER A 833 17.72 -30.73 9.35
N GLU A 834 17.92 -31.69 10.25
CA GLU A 834 16.80 -32.50 10.78
C GLU A 834 15.76 -31.66 11.54
N TYR A 835 16.18 -30.66 12.33
CA TYR A 835 15.22 -29.77 13.01
C TYR A 835 14.48 -28.85 12.02
N GLU A 836 15.16 -28.37 10.97
CA GLU A 836 14.52 -27.55 9.94
C GLU A 836 13.47 -28.35 9.16
N LYS A 837 13.75 -29.62 8.83
CA LYS A 837 12.77 -30.53 8.22
C LYS A 837 11.59 -30.80 9.16
N PHE A 838 11.87 -30.95 10.45
CA PHE A 838 10.83 -31.12 11.46
C PHE A 838 9.92 -29.88 11.53
N HIS A 839 10.48 -28.67 11.50
CA HIS A 839 9.69 -27.44 11.45
C HIS A 839 8.90 -27.28 10.16
N VAL A 840 9.44 -27.67 9.00
CA VAL A 840 8.69 -27.70 7.74
C VAL A 840 7.47 -28.61 7.84
N ALA A 841 7.62 -29.81 8.41
CA ALA A 841 6.49 -30.71 8.62
C ALA A 841 5.43 -30.10 9.56
N LYS A 842 5.84 -29.46 10.66
CA LYS A 842 4.94 -28.74 11.57
C LYS A 842 4.24 -27.57 10.89
N ALA A 843 4.94 -26.81 10.05
CA ALA A 843 4.39 -25.67 9.33
C ALA A 843 3.31 -26.10 8.34
N PHE A 844 3.58 -27.09 7.49
CA PHE A 844 2.56 -27.65 6.60
C PHE A 844 1.36 -28.21 7.37
N SER A 845 1.62 -28.94 8.46
CA SER A 845 0.54 -29.50 9.28
C SER A 845 -0.34 -28.39 9.87
N PHE A 846 0.26 -27.31 10.38
CA PHE A 846 -0.49 -26.17 10.91
C PHE A 846 -1.27 -25.45 9.80
N GLU A 847 -0.63 -25.12 8.69
CA GLU A 847 -1.22 -24.31 7.64
C GLU A 847 -2.39 -25.01 6.94
N LEU A 848 -2.25 -26.32 6.68
CA LEU A 848 -3.27 -27.13 6.01
C LEU A 848 -4.39 -27.57 6.95
N ASP A 849 -4.15 -27.63 8.26
CA ASP A 849 -5.21 -27.81 9.28
C ASP A 849 -6.21 -26.63 9.26
N HIS A 850 -5.77 -25.44 8.88
CA HIS A 850 -6.62 -24.26 8.71
C HIS A 850 -7.24 -24.15 7.29
N CYS A 851 -7.17 -25.20 6.48
CA CYS A 851 -7.92 -25.28 5.23
C CYS A 851 -9.20 -26.08 5.44
N ASP A 852 -10.34 -25.39 5.46
CA ASP A 852 -11.66 -26.02 5.66
C ASP A 852 -12.06 -26.98 4.52
N ASP A 853 -11.57 -26.76 3.29
CA ASP A 853 -11.92 -27.60 2.13
C ASP A 853 -11.01 -28.84 2.03
N PRO A 854 -11.56 -30.07 2.19
CA PRO A 854 -10.80 -31.30 2.05
C PRO A 854 -10.08 -31.45 0.72
N VAL A 855 -10.62 -30.90 -0.36
CA VAL A 855 -9.98 -30.97 -1.68
C VAL A 855 -8.60 -30.31 -1.64
N VAL A 856 -8.44 -29.22 -0.90
CA VAL A 856 -7.20 -28.45 -0.82
C VAL A 856 -6.11 -29.25 -0.12
N TYR A 857 -6.33 -29.68 1.13
CA TYR A 857 -5.28 -30.38 1.88
C TYR A 857 -5.00 -31.79 1.34
N GLN A 858 -5.99 -32.47 0.73
CA GLN A 858 -5.77 -33.75 0.06
C GLN A 858 -4.86 -33.61 -1.17
N ARG A 859 -5.09 -32.56 -1.98
CA ARG A 859 -4.25 -32.24 -3.13
C ARG A 859 -2.84 -31.84 -2.72
N MET A 860 -2.71 -31.06 -1.64
CA MET A 860 -1.40 -30.68 -1.13
C MET A 860 -0.59 -31.88 -0.64
N ALA A 861 -1.22 -32.88 -0.01
CA ALA A 861 -0.54 -34.13 0.33
C ALA A 861 0.07 -34.82 -0.91
N LEU A 862 -0.62 -34.79 -2.06
CA LEU A 862 -0.10 -35.32 -3.34
C LEU A 862 1.08 -34.49 -3.85
N ARG A 863 0.98 -33.15 -3.84
CA ARG A 863 2.08 -32.26 -4.27
C ARG A 863 3.32 -32.45 -3.39
N ILE A 864 3.16 -32.59 -2.08
CA ILE A 864 4.27 -32.84 -1.15
C ILE A 864 4.91 -34.21 -1.44
N ALA A 865 4.14 -35.23 -1.84
CA ALA A 865 4.67 -36.55 -2.21
C ALA A 865 5.51 -36.54 -3.50
N GLU A 866 5.45 -35.48 -4.31
CA GLU A 866 6.38 -35.25 -5.43
C GLU A 866 7.72 -34.65 -4.98
N ILE A 867 7.79 -34.14 -3.74
CA ILE A 867 9.00 -33.58 -3.14
C ILE A 867 9.66 -34.62 -2.23
N ASP A 868 8.93 -35.11 -1.23
CA ASP A 868 9.41 -36.11 -0.29
C ASP A 868 8.25 -36.94 0.29
N LEU A 869 8.35 -38.26 0.16
CA LEU A 869 7.28 -39.18 0.55
C LEU A 869 7.09 -39.23 2.08
N GLU A 870 8.17 -39.18 2.86
CA GLU A 870 8.08 -39.24 4.32
C GLU A 870 7.51 -37.94 4.91
N LEU A 871 7.89 -36.79 4.33
CA LEU A 871 7.23 -35.52 4.64
C LEU A 871 5.73 -35.60 4.34
N ALA A 872 5.35 -36.07 3.15
CA ALA A 872 3.94 -36.17 2.74
C ALA A 872 3.13 -37.07 3.67
N ARG A 873 3.68 -38.23 4.06
CA ARG A 873 3.04 -39.16 5.01
C ARG A 873 2.80 -38.50 6.36
N LYS A 874 3.80 -37.82 6.91
CA LYS A 874 3.69 -37.12 8.19
C LYS A 874 2.61 -36.04 8.15
N VAL A 875 2.62 -35.19 7.11
CA VAL A 875 1.64 -34.11 6.95
C VAL A 875 0.23 -34.68 6.73
N ALA A 876 0.08 -35.69 5.87
CA ALA A 876 -1.22 -36.27 5.56
C ALA A 876 -1.93 -36.83 6.79
N VAL A 877 -1.20 -37.53 7.66
CA VAL A 877 -1.74 -38.04 8.93
C VAL A 877 -2.21 -36.90 9.84
N MET A 878 -1.46 -35.80 9.91
CA MET A 878 -1.77 -34.68 10.79
C MET A 878 -3.02 -33.91 10.35
N VAL A 879 -3.26 -33.78 9.04
CA VAL A 879 -4.32 -32.92 8.48
C VAL A 879 -5.56 -33.71 8.02
N GLY A 880 -5.53 -35.04 8.16
CA GLY A 880 -6.65 -35.91 7.75
C GLY A 880 -6.71 -36.22 6.24
N ALA A 881 -5.61 -36.04 5.50
CA ALA A 881 -5.53 -36.45 4.11
C ALA A 881 -5.23 -37.97 3.97
N PRO A 882 -5.63 -38.63 2.87
CA PRO A 882 -5.17 -39.98 2.55
C PRO A 882 -3.64 -40.05 2.54
N THR A 883 -3.08 -40.98 3.31
CA THR A 883 -1.62 -41.15 3.44
C THR A 883 -1.03 -41.69 2.13
N PRO A 884 -0.11 -40.97 1.47
CA PRO A 884 0.48 -41.44 0.22
C PRO A 884 1.35 -42.71 0.41
N GLU A 885 1.10 -43.74 -0.39
CA GLU A 885 1.87 -44.98 -0.37
C GLU A 885 3.12 -44.92 -1.26
N THR A 886 3.04 -44.17 -2.36
CA THR A 886 4.11 -44.03 -3.36
C THR A 886 4.49 -42.56 -3.56
N ALA A 887 5.73 -42.32 -3.96
CA ALA A 887 6.19 -40.97 -4.31
C ALA A 887 5.58 -40.55 -5.66
N GLY A 888 5.04 -39.33 -5.75
CA GLY A 888 4.53 -38.77 -7.01
C GLY A 888 5.64 -38.46 -8.02
N ARG A 889 6.86 -38.27 -7.52
CA ARG A 889 8.11 -38.14 -8.29
C ARG A 889 9.26 -38.61 -7.42
N GLN A 890 10.26 -39.26 -8.01
CA GLN A 890 11.43 -39.71 -7.26
C GLN A 890 12.24 -38.51 -6.76
N ASN A 891 12.47 -38.41 -5.44
CA ASN A 891 13.38 -37.43 -4.86
C ASN A 891 14.83 -37.81 -5.21
N HIS A 892 15.55 -36.89 -5.86
CA HIS A 892 16.91 -37.15 -6.32
C HIS A 892 17.98 -37.18 -5.20
N GLY A 893 17.66 -36.78 -3.96
CA GLY A 893 18.55 -36.84 -2.80
C GLY A 893 19.72 -35.84 -2.79
N LYS A 894 20.01 -35.16 -3.90
CA LYS A 894 21.02 -34.07 -3.97
C LYS A 894 20.74 -32.94 -2.98
N LYS A 895 21.82 -32.32 -2.49
CA LYS A 895 21.84 -31.15 -1.59
C LYS A 895 22.70 -30.04 -2.19
N SER A 896 22.48 -28.80 -1.75
CA SER A 896 23.27 -27.61 -2.10
C SER A 896 23.63 -26.86 -0.82
N ARG A 897 24.82 -26.26 -0.78
CA ARG A 897 25.18 -25.31 0.30
C ARG A 897 24.38 -24.03 0.14
N GLY A 898 24.30 -23.25 1.22
CA GLY A 898 23.71 -21.92 1.20
C GLY A 898 22.18 -21.92 1.22
N LEU A 899 21.56 -23.06 1.52
CA LEU A 899 20.10 -23.20 1.60
C LEU A 899 19.64 -23.29 3.06
N SER A 900 20.27 -24.17 3.86
CA SER A 900 20.01 -24.26 5.30
C SER A 900 20.40 -22.97 6.01
N GLN A 901 19.68 -22.61 7.08
CA GLN A 901 20.07 -21.49 7.94
C GLN A 901 21.40 -21.77 8.66
N LEU A 902 21.74 -23.04 8.87
CA LEU A 902 23.00 -23.45 9.51
C LEU A 902 24.24 -23.14 8.68
N ASP A 903 24.09 -22.91 7.37
CA ASP A 903 25.18 -22.50 6.48
C ASP A 903 25.58 -21.03 6.73
N PHE A 904 24.74 -20.25 7.43
CA PHE A 904 24.93 -18.83 7.68
C PHE A 904 24.99 -18.50 9.18
N LYS A 905 25.85 -19.22 9.91
CA LYS A 905 26.18 -18.85 11.29
C LYS A 905 27.00 -17.55 11.32
N PRO A 906 26.93 -16.77 12.41
CA PRO A 906 27.84 -15.65 12.59
C PRO A 906 29.30 -16.12 12.46
N ARG A 907 30.18 -15.30 11.87
CA ARG A 907 31.60 -15.64 11.64
C ARG A 907 32.33 -16.02 12.94
N ILE A 908 31.96 -15.38 14.04
CA ILE A 908 32.45 -15.63 15.39
C ILE A 908 31.21 -15.77 16.27
N PRO A 909 31.13 -16.76 17.18
CA PRO A 909 30.05 -16.84 18.16
C PRO A 909 29.84 -15.50 18.87
N THR A 910 28.61 -14.99 18.83
CA THR A 910 28.29 -13.67 19.38
C THR A 910 26.88 -13.65 19.93
N ILE A 911 26.68 -12.83 20.95
CA ILE A 911 25.37 -12.49 21.51
C ILE A 911 25.02 -11.02 21.31
N ALA A 912 25.83 -10.28 20.53
CA ALA A 912 25.61 -8.87 20.27
C ALA A 912 24.16 -8.64 19.81
N SER A 913 23.52 -7.59 20.34
CA SER A 913 22.11 -7.20 20.17
C SER A 913 21.04 -8.14 20.75
N ARG A 914 21.39 -9.33 21.26
CA ARG A 914 20.41 -10.25 21.86
C ARG A 914 19.85 -9.65 23.14
N ARG A 915 18.56 -9.88 23.41
CA ARG A 915 17.89 -9.44 24.65
C ARG A 915 17.92 -10.55 25.67
N ILE A 916 18.43 -10.25 26.87
CA ILE A 916 18.55 -11.21 27.96
C ILE A 916 17.70 -10.74 29.13
N ALA A 917 16.63 -11.48 29.47
CA ALA A 917 15.82 -11.18 30.64
C ALA A 917 16.57 -11.54 31.92
N ILE A 918 16.59 -10.64 32.90
CA ILE A 918 17.11 -10.87 34.25
C ILE A 918 15.96 -10.71 35.24
N ILE A 919 15.47 -11.82 35.77
CA ILE A 919 14.25 -11.85 36.61
C ILE A 919 14.61 -11.61 38.07
N ILE A 920 14.12 -10.54 38.67
CA ILE A 920 14.37 -10.19 40.07
C ILE A 920 13.09 -9.88 40.86
N GLY A 921 13.07 -10.24 42.13
CA GLY A 921 12.19 -9.71 43.17
C GLY A 921 12.99 -9.21 44.38
N ASP A 922 12.30 -8.63 45.37
CA ASP A 922 12.94 -8.13 46.60
C ASP A 922 13.66 -9.29 47.32
N GLY A 923 14.94 -9.10 47.61
CA GLY A 923 15.83 -10.15 48.14
C GLY A 923 16.63 -10.90 47.07
N PHE A 924 16.94 -10.29 45.92
CA PHE A 924 17.81 -10.91 44.90
C PHE A 924 19.29 -10.85 45.29
N ASP A 925 20.10 -11.79 44.78
CA ASP A 925 21.56 -11.77 44.94
C ASP A 925 22.19 -10.67 44.06
N SER A 926 22.72 -9.64 44.70
CA SER A 926 23.38 -8.52 44.04
C SER A 926 24.66 -8.91 43.30
N VAL A 927 25.39 -9.94 43.74
CA VAL A 927 26.65 -10.36 43.11
C VAL A 927 26.34 -10.99 41.75
N ALA A 928 25.44 -11.96 41.71
CA ALA A 928 25.01 -12.60 40.48
C ALA A 928 24.32 -11.63 39.52
N PHE A 929 23.43 -10.78 40.03
CA PHE A 929 22.76 -9.76 39.22
C PHE A 929 23.76 -8.82 38.55
N ASN A 930 24.67 -8.20 39.30
CA ASN A 930 25.61 -7.23 38.75
C ASN A 930 26.61 -7.89 37.80
N GLY A 931 27.07 -9.11 38.11
CA GLY A 931 27.98 -9.88 37.26
C GLY A 931 27.38 -10.16 35.90
N VAL A 932 26.17 -10.72 35.84
CA VAL A 932 25.48 -11.01 34.57
C VAL A 932 25.07 -9.74 33.85
N TYR A 933 24.51 -8.75 34.54
CA TYR A 933 24.10 -7.49 33.91
C TYR A 933 25.26 -6.79 33.20
N THR A 934 26.42 -6.70 33.87
CA THR A 934 27.64 -6.10 33.31
C THR A 934 28.19 -6.93 32.16
N ALA A 935 28.22 -8.26 32.31
CA ALA A 935 28.73 -9.15 31.27
C ALA A 935 27.88 -9.11 29.99
N VAL A 936 26.56 -9.06 30.12
CA VAL A 936 25.63 -8.94 28.97
C VAL A 936 25.90 -7.65 28.20
N LYS A 937 26.05 -6.51 28.90
CA LYS A 937 26.40 -5.23 28.25
C LYS A 937 27.77 -5.27 27.58
N ALA A 938 28.78 -5.83 28.26
CA ALA A 938 30.14 -5.94 27.73
C ALA A 938 30.20 -6.82 26.47
N ALA A 939 29.32 -7.82 26.36
CA ALA A 939 29.17 -8.66 25.18
C ALA A 939 28.32 -8.01 24.05
N GLY A 940 27.88 -6.76 24.23
CA GLY A 940 27.05 -6.03 23.26
C GLY A 940 25.59 -6.47 23.21
N ALA A 941 25.14 -7.28 24.18
CA ALA A 941 23.75 -7.69 24.35
C ALA A 941 22.99 -6.68 25.24
N ILE A 942 21.66 -6.81 25.27
CA ILE A 942 20.75 -5.89 25.97
C ILE A 942 20.18 -6.62 27.20
N PRO A 943 20.61 -6.28 28.43
CA PRO A 943 19.99 -6.83 29.62
C PRO A 943 18.65 -6.12 29.88
N LEU A 944 17.58 -6.90 30.02
CA LEU A 944 16.26 -6.40 30.40
C LEU A 944 15.92 -6.92 31.80
N VAL A 945 15.89 -6.02 32.77
CA VAL A 945 15.56 -6.34 34.15
C VAL A 945 14.05 -6.46 34.28
N ILE A 946 13.57 -7.65 34.63
CA ILE A 946 12.14 -7.93 34.81
C ILE A 946 11.89 -8.12 36.32
N GLY A 947 11.03 -7.27 36.87
CA GLY A 947 10.78 -7.17 38.31
C GLY A 947 9.41 -7.65 38.75
N THR A 948 9.24 -7.87 40.06
CA THR A 948 7.90 -8.00 40.68
C THR A 948 7.05 -6.75 40.48
N LYS A 949 7.69 -5.59 40.27
CA LYS A 949 7.11 -4.26 40.14
C LYS A 949 8.04 -3.38 39.29
N ARG A 950 7.52 -2.25 38.79
CA ARG A 950 8.29 -1.19 38.09
C ARG A 950 8.84 -0.11 39.05
N GLN A 951 8.66 -0.31 40.35
CA GLN A 951 9.33 0.46 41.40
C GLN A 951 10.68 -0.19 41.75
N PRO A 952 11.58 0.51 42.47
CA PRO A 952 12.83 -0.08 42.93
C PRO A 952 12.62 -1.42 43.66
N VAL A 953 13.40 -2.42 43.24
CA VAL A 953 13.52 -3.74 43.85
C VAL A 953 14.85 -3.81 44.59
N PHE A 954 14.85 -4.30 45.82
CA PHE A 954 16.02 -4.25 46.70
C PHE A 954 16.73 -5.62 46.76
N ALA A 955 18.06 -5.61 46.73
CA ALA A 955 18.86 -6.81 46.87
C ALA A 955 18.78 -7.37 48.30
N ASP A 956 19.17 -8.64 48.46
CA ASP A 956 19.21 -9.26 49.79
C ASP A 956 20.13 -8.47 50.74
N GLY A 957 19.68 -8.27 51.98
CA GLY A 957 20.38 -7.47 52.99
C GLY A 957 20.35 -5.94 52.79
N VAL A 958 19.69 -5.41 51.75
CA VAL A 958 19.56 -3.96 51.52
C VAL A 958 18.25 -3.43 52.13
N ASP A 959 18.34 -2.42 53.00
CA ASP A 959 17.18 -1.75 53.59
C ASP A 959 16.47 -0.84 52.56
N PRO A 960 15.16 -1.04 52.29
CA PRO A 960 14.39 -0.22 51.36
C PRO A 960 14.32 1.29 51.69
N GLN A 961 14.53 1.68 52.95
CA GLN A 961 14.44 3.09 53.38
C GLN A 961 15.73 3.86 53.14
N THR A 962 16.88 3.18 53.16
CA THR A 962 18.21 3.81 53.12
C THR A 962 19.06 3.36 51.94
N GLY A 963 18.75 2.19 51.36
CA GLY A 963 19.49 1.58 50.27
C GLY A 963 19.01 1.99 48.88
N LYS A 964 19.86 1.75 47.88
CA LYS A 964 19.53 1.98 46.46
C LYS A 964 19.02 0.68 45.84
N GLY A 965 17.75 0.65 45.45
CA GLY A 965 17.17 -0.44 44.67
C GLY A 965 17.50 -0.35 43.18
N VAL A 966 17.20 -1.42 42.46
CA VAL A 966 17.23 -1.48 40.99
C VAL A 966 15.82 -1.25 40.47
N THR A 967 15.61 -0.27 39.61
CA THR A 967 14.33 -0.07 38.92
C THR A 967 14.27 -1.02 37.71
N PRO A 968 13.34 -1.98 37.70
CA PRO A 968 13.21 -2.91 36.58
C PRO A 968 12.73 -2.20 35.31
N ASP A 969 13.15 -2.70 34.14
CA ASP A 969 12.69 -2.21 32.83
C ASP A 969 11.21 -2.57 32.61
N HIS A 970 10.81 -3.76 33.06
CA HIS A 970 9.44 -4.26 32.98
C HIS A 970 9.04 -4.99 34.27
N GLN A 971 7.74 -5.18 34.45
CA GLN A 971 7.19 -6.08 35.47
C GLN A 971 6.74 -7.40 34.81
N TYR A 972 6.62 -8.49 35.57
CA TYR A 972 6.39 -9.86 35.04
C TYR A 972 5.21 -10.01 34.07
N ASP A 973 4.11 -9.31 34.28
CA ASP A 973 2.93 -9.35 33.39
C ASP A 973 3.08 -8.44 32.17
N GLY A 974 3.98 -7.45 32.23
CA GLY A 974 4.20 -6.49 31.16
C GLY A 974 5.17 -6.96 30.07
N MET A 975 5.79 -8.13 30.25
CA MET A 975 6.69 -8.75 29.28
C MET A 975 6.55 -10.27 29.35
N ARG A 976 6.98 -11.00 28.31
CA ARG A 976 6.97 -12.47 28.27
C ARG A 976 8.31 -12.99 27.75
N SER A 977 8.56 -14.27 27.94
CA SER A 977 9.83 -14.87 27.51
C SER A 977 9.99 -14.79 25.99
N THR A 978 8.88 -14.84 25.25
CA THR A 978 8.75 -14.63 23.80
C THR A 978 9.50 -13.41 23.28
N MET A 979 9.60 -12.33 24.06
CA MET A 979 10.21 -11.06 23.63
C MET A 979 11.73 -10.98 23.88
N VAL A 980 12.34 -12.03 24.43
CA VAL A 980 13.77 -12.12 24.74
C VAL A 980 14.40 -13.38 24.15
N ASP A 981 15.72 -13.37 24.00
CA ASP A 981 16.49 -14.49 23.46
C ASP A 981 16.88 -15.50 24.54
N ALA A 982 17.00 -15.07 25.79
CA ALA A 982 17.34 -15.92 26.93
C ALA A 982 16.87 -15.35 28.25
N THR A 983 16.83 -16.20 29.27
CA THR A 983 16.40 -15.83 30.63
C THR A 983 17.48 -16.20 31.64
N PHE A 984 17.80 -15.28 32.55
CA PHE A 984 18.65 -15.48 33.71
C PHE A 984 17.89 -15.17 35.01
N ILE A 985 18.05 -16.01 36.02
CA ILE A 985 17.48 -15.82 37.36
C ILE A 985 18.61 -15.92 38.40
N PRO A 986 18.98 -14.80 39.07
CA PRO A 986 19.94 -14.83 40.16
C PRO A 986 19.36 -15.52 41.40
N GLY A 987 20.22 -15.93 42.34
CA GLY A 987 19.79 -16.49 43.62
C GLY A 987 19.22 -15.43 44.57
N GLY A 988 19.06 -15.80 45.84
CA GLY A 988 18.61 -14.91 46.92
C GLY A 988 17.25 -15.29 47.51
N SER A 989 16.90 -14.66 48.63
CA SER A 989 15.65 -14.91 49.35
C SER A 989 14.37 -14.67 48.52
N HIS A 990 14.45 -13.91 47.44
CA HIS A 990 13.34 -13.63 46.53
C HIS A 990 12.74 -14.90 45.87
N ILE A 991 13.50 -16.00 45.78
CA ILE A 991 13.08 -17.23 45.08
C ILE A 991 11.84 -17.84 45.75
N LYS A 992 11.69 -17.65 47.07
CA LYS A 992 10.49 -18.11 47.81
C LYS A 992 9.22 -17.45 47.29
N ALA A 993 9.29 -16.19 46.88
CA ALA A 993 8.17 -15.47 46.28
C ALA A 993 7.99 -15.89 44.82
N LEU A 994 9.08 -15.97 44.03
CA LEU A 994 9.02 -16.36 42.62
C LEU A 994 8.46 -17.77 42.42
N ALA A 995 8.80 -18.72 43.29
CA ALA A 995 8.31 -20.09 43.24
C ALA A 995 6.78 -20.21 43.44
N LYS A 996 6.15 -19.20 44.06
CA LYS A 996 4.69 -19.13 44.23
C LYS A 996 4.01 -18.35 43.09
N ASN A 997 4.77 -17.67 42.24
CA ASN A 997 4.24 -16.88 41.14
C ASN A 997 4.01 -17.78 39.90
N GLY A 998 2.76 -17.90 39.46
CA GLY A 998 2.40 -18.69 38.28
C GLY A 998 3.04 -18.18 36.98
N GLN A 999 3.11 -16.86 36.80
CA GLN A 999 3.68 -16.23 35.62
C GLN A 999 5.20 -16.48 35.47
N ILE A 1000 5.95 -16.52 36.57
CA ILE A 1000 7.39 -16.84 36.52
C ILE A 1000 7.62 -18.33 36.24
N ARG A 1001 6.83 -19.22 36.83
CA ARG A 1001 6.90 -20.65 36.48
C ARG A 1001 6.59 -20.86 35.00
N TYR A 1002 5.57 -20.18 34.49
CA TYR A 1002 5.23 -20.18 33.07
C TYR A 1002 6.36 -19.57 32.20
N TRP A 1003 6.99 -18.48 32.62
CA TRP A 1003 8.13 -17.88 31.90
C TRP A 1003 9.28 -18.88 31.72
N ILE A 1004 9.61 -19.63 32.77
CA ILE A 1004 10.66 -20.67 32.72
C ILE A 1004 10.24 -21.78 31.75
N ALA A 1005 8.98 -22.23 31.83
CA ALA A 1005 8.47 -23.27 30.94
C ALA A 1005 8.45 -22.82 29.47
N GLU A 1006 7.96 -21.61 29.20
CA GLU A 1006 7.91 -20.98 27.87
C GLU A 1006 9.31 -20.74 27.30
N SER A 1007 10.26 -20.28 28.11
CA SER A 1007 11.67 -20.19 27.70
C SER A 1007 12.24 -21.55 27.32
N PHE A 1008 11.92 -22.60 28.09
CA PHE A 1008 12.39 -23.95 27.80
C PHE A 1008 11.77 -24.49 26.51
N GLY A 1009 10.44 -24.39 26.38
CA GLY A 1009 9.67 -24.88 25.25
C GLY A 1009 9.94 -24.14 23.95
N HIS A 1010 10.27 -22.86 24.02
CA HIS A 1010 10.80 -22.09 22.88
C HIS A 1010 12.30 -22.26 22.66
N LEU A 1011 12.93 -23.25 23.30
CA LEU A 1011 14.31 -23.68 23.05
C LEU A 1011 15.38 -22.66 23.43
N LYS A 1012 15.06 -21.69 24.30
CA LYS A 1012 15.96 -20.60 24.70
C LYS A 1012 16.95 -21.04 25.75
N ALA A 1013 18.11 -20.37 25.80
CA ALA A 1013 19.06 -20.55 26.88
C ALA A 1013 18.44 -20.10 28.22
N LEU A 1014 18.64 -20.90 29.26
CA LEU A 1014 18.13 -20.67 30.61
C LEU A 1014 19.28 -20.70 31.61
N GLY A 1015 19.53 -19.59 32.30
CA GLY A 1015 20.57 -19.46 33.31
C GLY A 1015 19.99 -19.35 34.71
N ALA A 1016 20.51 -20.10 35.69
CA ALA A 1016 20.13 -19.92 37.09
C ALA A 1016 21.30 -20.14 38.06
N THR A 1017 21.39 -19.31 39.09
CA THR A 1017 22.43 -19.40 40.13
C THR A 1017 21.84 -19.48 41.54
N GLY A 1018 22.56 -20.11 42.47
CA GLY A 1018 22.14 -20.20 43.87
C GLY A 1018 20.77 -20.88 44.03
N GLU A 1019 19.89 -20.29 44.84
CA GLU A 1019 18.55 -20.80 45.12
C GLU A 1019 17.66 -20.89 43.87
N ALA A 1020 17.96 -20.13 42.81
CA ALA A 1020 17.18 -20.15 41.58
C ALA A 1020 17.29 -21.49 40.83
N VAL A 1021 18.37 -22.26 41.07
CA VAL A 1021 18.54 -23.61 40.50
C VAL A 1021 17.40 -24.53 40.92
N ASP A 1022 16.97 -24.47 42.18
CA ASP A 1022 15.87 -25.29 42.70
C ASP A 1022 14.52 -24.86 42.10
N LEU A 1023 14.33 -23.56 41.82
CA LEU A 1023 13.13 -23.07 41.14
C LEU A 1023 13.05 -23.62 39.71
N VAL A 1024 14.13 -23.51 38.93
CA VAL A 1024 14.16 -24.02 37.55
C VAL A 1024 13.96 -25.54 37.55
N LYS A 1025 14.67 -26.26 38.43
CA LYS A 1025 14.51 -27.72 38.58
C LYS A 1025 13.08 -28.11 38.92
N LYS A 1026 12.41 -27.36 39.81
CA LYS A 1026 11.01 -27.62 40.19
C LYS A 1026 10.04 -27.41 39.04
N VAL A 1027 10.26 -26.41 38.19
CA VAL A 1027 9.40 -26.14 37.02
C VAL A 1027 9.60 -27.20 35.95
N LEU A 1028 10.84 -27.66 35.75
CA LEU A 1028 11.20 -28.65 34.74
C LEU A 1028 11.31 -30.07 35.32
N THR A 1029 10.58 -30.36 36.39
CA THR A 1029 10.77 -31.59 37.18
C THR A 1029 10.36 -32.86 36.42
N ASP A 1030 9.48 -32.74 35.43
CA ASP A 1030 8.96 -33.86 34.65
C ASP A 1030 9.90 -34.24 33.47
N ILE A 1031 11.08 -33.61 33.37
CA ILE A 1031 12.07 -33.85 32.32
C ILE A 1031 13.31 -34.53 32.92
N ASP A 1032 13.24 -35.85 33.08
CA ASP A 1032 14.28 -36.68 33.72
C ASP A 1032 15.67 -36.57 33.07
N ALA A 1033 15.73 -36.19 31.79
CA ALA A 1033 16.97 -36.04 31.05
C ALA A 1033 17.83 -34.84 31.50
N LEU A 1034 17.25 -33.87 32.23
CA LEU A 1034 17.94 -32.64 32.62
C LEU A 1034 18.86 -32.83 33.84
N LYS A 1035 20.09 -32.31 33.72
CA LYS A 1035 21.07 -32.27 34.81
C LYS A 1035 21.26 -30.85 35.35
N PHE A 1036 21.15 -30.71 36.67
CA PHE A 1036 21.30 -29.45 37.40
C PHE A 1036 22.54 -29.48 38.30
N ALA A 1037 23.12 -28.30 38.55
CA ALA A 1037 24.23 -28.17 39.50
C ALA A 1037 23.79 -28.60 40.91
N SER A 1038 24.65 -29.35 41.60
CA SER A 1038 24.37 -29.86 42.95
C SER A 1038 24.61 -28.79 44.02
N GLN A 1039 23.70 -28.71 44.99
CA GLN A 1039 23.84 -27.83 46.15
C GLN A 1039 25.18 -28.06 46.87
N GLY A 1040 25.88 -26.97 47.22
CA GLY A 1040 27.20 -27.02 47.87
C GLY A 1040 28.40 -27.27 46.94
N SER A 1041 28.18 -27.55 45.66
CA SER A 1041 29.25 -27.65 44.64
C SER A 1041 29.48 -26.31 43.93
N THR A 1042 30.74 -26.01 43.61
CA THR A 1042 31.11 -24.86 42.76
C THR A 1042 31.08 -25.20 41.26
N ALA A 1043 30.76 -26.44 40.89
CA ALA A 1043 30.72 -26.87 39.50
C ALA A 1043 29.49 -26.33 38.76
N VAL A 1044 29.70 -25.86 37.52
CA VAL A 1044 28.63 -25.39 36.63
C VAL A 1044 28.10 -26.57 35.79
N SER A 1045 26.80 -26.82 35.85
CA SER A 1045 26.11 -27.79 34.99
C SER A 1045 25.55 -27.10 33.74
N GLU A 1046 25.67 -27.74 32.59
CA GLU A 1046 24.90 -27.42 31.40
C GLU A 1046 24.21 -28.70 30.93
N SER A 1047 22.93 -28.58 30.60
CA SER A 1047 22.14 -29.69 30.08
C SER A 1047 21.05 -29.13 29.17
N TYR A 1048 21.14 -29.45 27.88
CA TYR A 1048 20.22 -28.94 26.86
C TYR A 1048 20.09 -27.42 26.89
N GLY A 1049 21.16 -26.66 27.09
CA GLY A 1049 21.09 -25.19 27.16
C GLY A 1049 20.47 -24.62 28.44
N VAL A 1050 20.24 -25.45 29.46
CA VAL A 1050 19.95 -25.02 30.84
C VAL A 1050 21.27 -25.00 31.60
N VAL A 1051 21.75 -23.82 31.94
CA VAL A 1051 23.04 -23.57 32.61
C VAL A 1051 22.80 -23.20 34.07
N THR A 1052 23.37 -23.98 34.99
CA THR A 1052 23.13 -23.80 36.43
C THR A 1052 24.41 -23.82 37.26
N ALA A 1053 24.44 -23.02 38.32
CA ALA A 1053 25.51 -23.01 39.33
C ALA A 1053 24.93 -22.80 40.73
N ALA A 1054 24.90 -23.85 41.56
CA ALA A 1054 24.20 -23.83 42.86
C ALA A 1054 25.04 -23.27 44.02
N GLY A 1055 26.38 -23.24 43.89
CA GLY A 1055 27.26 -22.70 44.94
C GLY A 1055 27.09 -21.19 45.18
N PRO A 1056 27.59 -20.65 46.31
CA PRO A 1056 27.57 -19.21 46.58
C PRO A 1056 28.32 -18.43 45.51
N GLN A 1057 27.69 -17.39 44.98
CA GLN A 1057 28.28 -16.57 43.92
C GLN A 1057 29.23 -15.54 44.52
N LYS A 1058 30.42 -15.42 43.93
CA LYS A 1058 31.42 -14.42 44.28
C LYS A 1058 31.73 -13.54 43.07
N PRO A 1059 32.25 -12.31 43.23
CA PRO A 1059 32.66 -11.48 42.10
C PRO A 1059 33.58 -12.22 41.12
N GLU A 1060 34.46 -13.11 41.61
CA GLU A 1060 35.35 -13.91 40.78
C GLU A 1060 34.63 -14.99 39.95
N SER A 1061 33.38 -15.30 40.27
CA SER A 1061 32.53 -16.23 39.50
C SER A 1061 32.07 -15.63 38.17
N PHE A 1062 32.19 -14.31 38.01
CA PHE A 1062 31.75 -13.54 36.84
C PHE A 1062 32.89 -12.70 36.22
N LYS A 1063 34.15 -13.17 36.31
CA LYS A 1063 35.32 -12.45 35.79
C LYS A 1063 35.14 -12.01 34.33
N GLU A 1064 35.62 -10.81 34.02
CA GLU A 1064 35.74 -10.29 32.66
C GLU A 1064 36.74 -11.14 31.86
N GLY A 1065 36.29 -11.74 30.75
CA GLY A 1065 37.11 -12.63 29.91
C GLY A 1065 36.48 -13.99 29.58
N TRP A 1066 35.15 -14.08 29.51
CA TRP A 1066 34.45 -15.29 29.09
C TRP A 1066 34.75 -15.66 27.63
N GLU A 1067 34.99 -16.94 27.37
CA GLU A 1067 35.08 -17.50 26.02
C GLU A 1067 33.75 -18.14 25.64
N MET A 1068 33.12 -17.67 24.56
CA MET A 1068 31.89 -18.26 24.00
C MET A 1068 32.22 -19.51 23.18
N VAL A 1069 32.78 -20.52 23.84
CA VAL A 1069 33.25 -21.77 23.22
C VAL A 1069 32.56 -22.99 23.83
N LYS A 1070 32.38 -24.02 23.00
CA LYS A 1070 31.85 -25.30 23.45
C LYS A 1070 32.75 -25.87 24.55
N GLY A 1071 32.19 -26.15 25.72
CA GLY A 1071 32.93 -26.71 26.85
C GLY A 1071 33.61 -25.68 27.77
N ALA A 1072 33.24 -24.39 27.68
CA ALA A 1072 33.57 -23.40 28.70
C ALA A 1072 33.32 -23.94 30.13
N LYS A 1073 34.17 -23.55 31.09
CA LYS A 1073 34.12 -24.10 32.46
C LYS A 1073 33.32 -23.25 33.44
N ASP A 1074 33.28 -21.94 33.20
CA ASP A 1074 32.55 -20.97 34.02
C ASP A 1074 31.10 -20.78 33.53
N PHE A 1075 30.29 -20.15 34.38
CA PHE A 1075 28.86 -19.96 34.13
C PHE A 1075 28.59 -19.06 32.92
N LEU A 1076 29.28 -17.92 32.83
CA LEU A 1076 29.06 -16.93 31.77
C LEU A 1076 29.45 -17.50 30.40
N GLY A 1077 30.61 -18.16 30.30
CA GLY A 1077 31.07 -18.79 29.07
C GLY A 1077 30.07 -19.83 28.55
N LYS A 1078 29.58 -20.72 29.41
CA LYS A 1078 28.55 -21.70 29.03
C LYS A 1078 27.22 -21.04 28.66
N PHE A 1079 26.73 -20.09 29.45
CA PHE A 1079 25.45 -19.43 29.20
C PHE A 1079 25.48 -18.61 27.91
N PHE A 1080 26.55 -17.82 27.69
CA PHE A 1080 26.69 -17.03 26.47
C PHE A 1080 26.94 -17.89 25.23
N PHE A 1081 27.65 -19.01 25.37
CA PHE A 1081 27.75 -19.98 24.28
C PHE A 1081 26.36 -20.49 23.86
N GLU A 1082 25.54 -20.95 24.82
CA GLU A 1082 24.18 -21.44 24.50
C GLU A 1082 23.28 -20.35 23.89
N ILE A 1083 23.45 -19.08 24.28
CA ILE A 1083 22.77 -17.95 23.62
C ILE A 1083 23.29 -17.73 22.19
N ALA A 1084 24.61 -17.82 21.98
CA ALA A 1084 25.23 -17.65 20.66
C ALA A 1084 24.82 -18.76 19.66
N GLN A 1085 24.43 -19.93 20.17
CA GLN A 1085 23.81 -21.00 19.38
C GLN A 1085 22.37 -20.69 18.96
N HIS A 1086 21.81 -19.55 19.39
CA HIS A 1086 20.45 -19.06 19.17
C HIS A 1086 19.35 -19.88 19.87
N ARG A 1087 19.30 -21.20 19.65
CA ARG A 1087 18.35 -22.13 20.28
C ARG A 1087 18.96 -23.51 20.49
N ASN A 1088 18.46 -24.25 21.48
CA ASN A 1088 18.80 -25.65 21.69
C ASN A 1088 17.76 -26.57 21.03
N TYR A 1089 17.92 -26.80 19.72
CA TYR A 1089 16.99 -27.62 18.92
C TYR A 1089 16.93 -29.09 19.34
N GLN A 1090 17.96 -29.59 20.04
CA GLN A 1090 17.98 -30.96 20.52
C GLN A 1090 16.83 -31.23 21.52
N ARG A 1091 16.40 -30.23 22.31
CA ARG A 1091 15.23 -30.35 23.19
C ARG A 1091 13.97 -30.80 22.45
N GLU A 1092 13.76 -30.28 21.25
CA GLU A 1092 12.58 -30.61 20.44
C GLU A 1092 12.75 -31.95 19.73
N LEU A 1093 13.94 -32.22 19.19
CA LEU A 1093 14.25 -33.49 18.52
C LEU A 1093 14.13 -34.70 19.46
N ASP A 1094 14.48 -34.53 20.75
CA ASP A 1094 14.33 -35.56 21.78
C ASP A 1094 12.93 -35.56 22.43
N GLY A 1095 11.99 -34.76 21.93
CA GLY A 1095 10.60 -34.73 22.41
C GLY A 1095 10.41 -34.08 23.79
N LEU A 1096 11.45 -33.50 24.40
CA LEU A 1096 11.40 -32.95 25.77
C LEU A 1096 10.44 -31.77 25.90
N VAL A 1097 10.20 -31.06 24.80
CA VAL A 1097 9.28 -29.91 24.79
C VAL A 1097 7.82 -30.36 24.85
N GLN A 1098 7.48 -31.54 24.32
CA GLN A 1098 6.11 -32.04 24.25
C GLN A 1098 5.55 -32.46 25.62
N THR A 1099 6.43 -32.69 26.60
CA THR A 1099 6.05 -33.07 27.97
C THR A 1099 5.78 -31.86 28.86
N LEU A 1100 5.95 -30.64 28.35
CA LEU A 1100 5.83 -29.39 29.08
C LEU A 1100 4.62 -28.58 28.58
N ALA A 1101 3.86 -27.99 29.51
CA ALA A 1101 2.83 -27.02 29.18
C ALA A 1101 3.40 -25.60 29.20
N PHE A 1102 3.35 -24.89 28.07
CA PHE A 1102 3.95 -23.56 27.92
C PHE A 1102 3.33 -22.70 26.83
#